data_AF-A0A0F2MIL8-F1
#
_entry.id   AF-A0A0F2MIL8-F1
#
_cell.length_a   1.000
_cell.length_b   1.000
_cell.length_c   1.000
_cell.angle_alpha   90.00
_cell.angle_beta   90.00
_cell.angle_gamma   90.00
#
_symmetry.space_group_name_H-M   'P 1'
#
loop_
_entity.id
_entity.type
_entity.pdbx_description
1 polymer ?
#
loop_
_entity_poly.entity_id
_entity_poly.type
_entity_poly.pdbx_seq_one_letter_code
_entity_poly.pdbx_strand_id
1 'polypeptide(L)'
;MGIDTFVLPKLKLTNLSKTEREAQREQKKKQEEQREAEELRAKKEREARKAAEVREALRRGDFDRKSKKHTREDDGDVRRSAVEQEQYDQLRLKHYGPDRTKSTFVPRNKRRRRVNEFNFGWDDSEDTRTAQHLADDEAELARRKPFEARLTTTNSFHMFSQEPEWELQEMMKADAVEKADPVHGKERARAIMDAYYQGLEQRDKPLHKMKHWSEKSLSEMRERDWRIFKEDFSISTKGGSIPDPMRKWRESALPSRLLDVVESVGYHEPSPIQRAAIPIALQGRDLIGIAVTGSGKTAAFLLPLLVYIQKLPPLDDFSKNDGPYALILAPTRELAQQIETEAHKFATPFGYKVVSIVGGHSLEEQAFALSNGAEIIVATPGRLVDCIERRLLVLSQCCYVIMDEADRMIDLGFEEPLNKILDAMPTANIKPDTDDAEDAKAMTRFLGERTRYRQTMMYTATMPPIVEKIAKRYLRRPAIVTIGNAGEAVDTVEQRVEFIAGEDRRKERLKELMHSTQYKPPIIVFVNIKRNCEMVARDVRAAGRNPVTLHGSKTQEQRELALEKVRTGQADVLVATDLAGRGIDVADVSLVINFNMATSIEQYTHRIGRTGRAGKSGVAITFLGSEDNDVLYDLKQMISKSSISKVPEELRRNEAAQQKPNKAGKGGNDFGGGGKSNGFRNQ
;
A
#
# COMPACT_ATOMS: atom_id res chain seq x y z
N MET A 1 -4.16 -55.28 -35.25
CA MET A 1 -4.85 -54.30 -34.40
C MET A 1 -5.27 -55.02 -33.13
N GLY A 2 -4.44 -54.95 -32.09
CA GLY A 2 -4.68 -55.56 -30.78
C GLY A 2 -4.82 -54.44 -29.76
N ILE A 3 -5.86 -54.53 -28.95
CA ILE A 3 -6.30 -53.56 -27.95
C ILE A 3 -5.54 -53.86 -26.65
N ASP A 4 -4.75 -52.92 -26.16
CA ASP A 4 -4.11 -53.00 -24.83
C ASP A 4 -4.62 -51.88 -23.92
N THR A 5 -5.46 -52.26 -22.96
CA THR A 5 -5.93 -51.43 -21.84
C THR A 5 -5.02 -51.65 -20.64
N PHE A 6 -4.27 -50.62 -20.23
CA PHE A 6 -3.47 -50.62 -18.99
C PHE A 6 -4.36 -50.44 -17.75
N VAL A 7 -4.32 -51.42 -16.85
CA VAL A 7 -5.01 -51.45 -15.55
C VAL A 7 -4.06 -50.98 -14.44
N LEU A 8 -4.48 -50.00 -13.63
CA LEU A 8 -3.76 -49.52 -12.44
C LEU A 8 -3.76 -50.58 -11.31
N PRO A 9 -2.66 -50.79 -10.57
CA PRO A 9 -2.63 -51.73 -9.45
C PRO A 9 -3.27 -51.15 -8.18
N LYS A 10 -4.20 -51.91 -7.60
CA LYS A 10 -4.84 -51.62 -6.30
C LYS A 10 -3.83 -51.71 -5.15
N LEU A 11 -3.66 -50.62 -4.40
CA LEU A 11 -2.92 -50.55 -3.14
C LEU A 11 -3.57 -51.46 -2.07
N LYS A 12 -2.84 -52.47 -1.59
CA LYS A 12 -3.22 -53.25 -0.40
C LYS A 12 -2.92 -52.44 0.86
N LEU A 13 -3.96 -52.04 1.60
CA LEU A 13 -3.84 -51.51 2.96
C LEU A 13 -3.55 -52.68 3.92
N THR A 14 -2.31 -52.76 4.41
CA THR A 14 -1.93 -53.66 5.50
C THR A 14 -2.36 -53.06 6.84
N ASN A 15 -3.28 -53.74 7.52
CA ASN A 15 -3.68 -53.40 8.89
C ASN A 15 -2.56 -53.77 9.87
N LEU A 16 -1.63 -52.84 10.09
CA LEU A 16 -0.64 -52.91 11.17
C LEU A 16 -1.34 -53.03 12.53
N SER A 17 -0.89 -53.98 13.34
CA SER A 17 -1.44 -54.25 14.66
C SER A 17 -1.23 -53.06 15.61
N LYS A 18 -2.10 -52.90 16.62
CA LYS A 18 -2.05 -51.76 17.56
C LYS A 18 -0.69 -51.64 18.25
N THR A 19 -0.03 -52.77 18.53
CA THR A 19 1.28 -52.87 19.16
C THR A 19 2.41 -52.31 18.29
N GLU A 20 2.37 -52.55 16.98
CA GLU A 20 3.38 -52.03 16.04
C GLU A 20 3.27 -50.51 15.85
N ARG A 21 2.05 -49.96 15.91
CA ARG A 21 1.81 -48.51 15.85
C ARG A 21 2.30 -47.77 17.10
N GLU A 22 2.22 -48.40 18.27
CA GLU A 22 2.76 -47.84 19.50
C GLU A 22 4.28 -47.88 19.53
N ALA A 23 4.90 -48.99 19.09
CA ALA A 23 6.35 -49.10 18.97
C ALA A 23 6.93 -48.04 18.02
N GLN A 24 6.30 -47.81 16.86
CA GLN A 24 6.75 -46.75 15.92
C GLN A 24 6.59 -45.33 16.49
N ARG A 25 5.58 -45.09 17.35
CA ARG A 25 5.40 -43.80 18.02
C ARG A 25 6.48 -43.54 19.07
N GLU A 26 6.83 -44.55 19.86
CA GLU A 26 7.93 -44.42 20.82
C GLU A 26 9.28 -44.22 20.12
N GLN A 27 9.52 -44.92 19.01
CA GLN A 27 10.76 -44.79 18.26
C GLN A 27 10.90 -43.39 17.63
N LYS A 28 9.81 -42.83 17.09
CA LYS A 28 9.78 -41.44 16.61
C LYS A 28 10.03 -40.44 17.73
N LYS A 29 9.43 -40.65 18.90
CA LYS A 29 9.59 -39.76 20.06
C LYS A 29 11.03 -39.74 20.57
N LYS A 30 11.69 -40.90 20.63
CA LYS A 30 13.13 -40.99 20.97
C LYS A 30 14.03 -40.31 19.95
N GLN A 31 13.71 -40.39 18.66
CA GLN A 31 14.47 -39.68 17.61
C GLN A 31 14.29 -38.16 17.69
N GLU A 32 13.09 -37.68 18.01
CA GLU A 32 12.79 -36.26 18.17
C GLU A 32 13.51 -35.67 19.40
N GLU A 33 13.49 -36.40 20.53
CA GLU A 33 14.24 -36.02 21.73
C GLU A 33 15.76 -35.99 21.52
N GLN A 34 16.31 -36.93 20.72
CA GLN A 34 17.73 -36.91 20.35
C GLN A 34 18.09 -35.70 19.47
N ARG A 35 17.23 -35.34 18.50
CA ARG A 35 17.44 -34.16 17.65
C ARG A 35 17.40 -32.85 18.45
N GLU A 36 16.43 -32.69 19.34
CA GLU A 36 16.34 -31.50 20.20
C GLU A 36 17.57 -31.37 21.12
N ALA A 37 18.07 -32.50 21.65
CA ALA A 37 19.27 -32.51 22.48
C ALA A 37 20.55 -32.12 21.69
N GLU A 38 20.64 -32.54 20.43
CA GLU A 38 21.76 -32.21 19.53
C GLU A 38 21.74 -30.73 19.12
N GLU A 39 20.56 -30.18 18.80
CA GLU A 39 20.39 -28.73 18.54
C GLU A 39 20.77 -27.88 19.75
N LEU A 40 20.39 -28.31 20.97
CA LEU A 40 20.73 -27.59 22.19
C LEU A 40 22.24 -27.60 22.45
N ARG A 41 22.93 -28.72 22.16
CA ARG A 41 24.40 -28.81 22.23
C ARG A 41 25.07 -27.89 21.22
N ALA A 42 24.63 -27.92 19.96
CA ALA A 42 25.17 -27.06 18.91
C ALA A 42 24.99 -25.56 19.24
N LYS A 43 23.85 -25.20 19.85
CA LYS A 43 23.60 -23.82 20.29
C LYS A 43 24.57 -23.38 21.40
N LYS A 44 24.79 -24.24 22.41
CA LYS A 44 25.75 -23.96 23.50
C LYS A 44 27.19 -23.83 22.99
N GLU A 45 27.58 -24.65 22.03
CA GLU A 45 28.92 -24.59 21.43
C GLU A 45 29.12 -23.30 20.62
N ARG A 46 28.09 -22.86 19.89
CA ARG A 46 28.12 -21.59 19.14
C ARG A 46 28.20 -20.37 20.05
N GLU A 47 27.51 -20.39 21.19
CA GLU A 47 27.62 -19.34 22.21
C GLU A 47 28.98 -19.34 22.90
N ALA A 48 29.55 -20.50 23.22
CA ALA A 48 30.89 -20.62 23.78
C ALA A 48 31.97 -20.10 22.82
N ARG A 49 31.83 -20.38 21.52
CA ARG A 49 32.75 -19.89 20.47
C ARG A 49 32.70 -18.36 20.35
N LYS A 50 31.51 -17.76 20.36
CA LYS A 50 31.35 -16.30 20.38
C LYS A 50 31.97 -15.67 21.63
N ALA A 51 31.78 -16.30 22.79
CA ALA A 51 32.37 -15.81 24.05
C ALA A 51 33.91 -15.89 24.02
N ALA A 52 34.49 -16.94 23.43
CA ALA A 52 35.94 -17.06 23.25
C ALA A 52 36.49 -16.00 22.28
N GLU A 53 35.79 -15.73 21.19
CA GLU A 53 36.17 -14.74 20.17
C GLU A 53 36.16 -13.31 20.74
N VAL A 54 35.15 -12.97 21.55
CA VAL A 54 35.09 -11.68 22.29
C VAL A 54 36.24 -11.57 23.29
N ARG A 55 36.58 -12.67 23.98
CA ARG A 55 37.67 -12.69 24.96
C ARG A 55 39.06 -12.58 24.32
N GLU A 56 39.21 -13.11 23.11
CA GLU A 56 40.44 -12.99 22.30
C GLU A 56 40.59 -11.57 21.72
N ALA A 57 39.49 -10.95 21.26
CA ALA A 57 39.47 -9.55 20.83
C ALA A 57 39.86 -8.59 21.96
N LEU A 58 39.41 -8.85 23.20
CA LEU A 58 39.82 -8.10 24.40
C LEU A 58 41.31 -8.25 24.74
N ARG A 59 41.95 -9.38 24.40
CA ARG A 59 43.38 -9.62 24.65
C ARG A 59 44.30 -9.00 23.60
N ARG A 60 43.84 -8.82 22.36
CA ARG A 60 44.67 -8.28 21.27
C ARG A 60 44.85 -6.76 21.28
N GLY A 61 44.14 -6.03 22.15
CA GLY A 61 44.36 -4.60 22.32
C GLY A 61 44.07 -3.74 21.07
N ASP A 62 43.38 -4.28 20.07
CA ASP A 62 42.95 -3.53 18.89
C ASP A 62 41.61 -2.85 19.17
N PHE A 63 41.69 -1.60 19.61
CA PHE A 63 40.54 -0.68 19.55
C PHE A 63 41.02 0.63 18.95
N ASP A 64 40.99 0.72 17.62
CA ASP A 64 41.25 1.98 16.93
C ASP A 64 39.96 2.82 16.82
N ARG A 65 40.15 4.14 16.99
CA ARG A 65 39.11 5.15 17.22
C ARG A 65 38.23 5.37 15.99
N LYS A 66 37.10 4.65 15.87
CA LYS A 66 35.93 5.09 15.07
C LYS A 66 34.65 4.37 15.51
N SER A 67 34.02 4.87 16.57
CA SER A 67 32.56 4.81 16.80
C SER A 67 32.23 5.36 18.19
N LYS A 68 32.26 6.68 18.31
CA LYS A 68 31.65 7.39 19.44
C LYS A 68 30.52 8.24 18.89
N LYS A 69 29.39 7.62 18.57
CA LYS A 69 28.06 8.24 18.62
C LYS A 69 26.95 7.20 18.43
N HIS A 70 25.99 7.28 19.35
CA HIS A 70 24.72 6.54 19.43
C HIS A 70 24.74 5.12 19.97
N THR A 71 24.60 5.02 21.30
CA THR A 71 23.35 4.54 21.91
C THR A 71 23.18 5.17 23.29
N ARG A 72 22.44 6.28 23.33
CA ARG A 72 21.55 6.60 24.46
C ARG A 72 20.15 6.28 23.94
N GLU A 73 19.36 5.67 24.82
CA GLU A 73 18.00 5.14 24.61
C GLU A 73 17.95 3.72 24.05
N ASP A 74 18.24 2.76 24.94
CA ASP A 74 17.34 1.63 25.18
C ASP A 74 17.60 1.17 26.64
N ASP A 75 16.80 1.67 27.58
CA ASP A 75 16.84 1.25 28.98
C ASP A 75 16.21 -0.14 29.10
N GLY A 76 17.02 -1.15 28.82
CA GLY A 76 16.72 -2.56 29.02
C GLY A 76 17.32 -3.08 30.33
N ASP A 77 16.44 -3.31 31.29
CA ASP A 77 16.48 -4.34 32.35
C ASP A 77 17.85 -5.01 32.60
N VAL A 78 18.71 -4.33 33.38
CA VAL A 78 19.93 -4.91 33.92
C VAL A 78 19.52 -5.97 34.95
N ARG A 79 19.68 -7.25 34.60
CA ARG A 79 19.48 -8.37 35.53
C ARG A 79 20.38 -8.19 36.75
N ARG A 80 19.79 -7.73 37.85
CA ARG A 80 20.44 -7.70 39.18
C ARG A 80 20.68 -9.12 39.65
N SER A 81 21.75 -9.29 40.42
CA SER A 81 22.05 -10.59 41.03
C SER A 81 20.93 -10.98 42.01
N ALA A 82 20.69 -12.28 42.19
CA ALA A 82 19.61 -12.79 43.05
C ALA A 82 19.69 -12.26 44.50
N VAL A 83 20.89 -11.94 44.97
CA VAL A 83 21.14 -11.40 46.31
C VAL A 83 20.73 -9.93 46.44
N GLU A 84 20.87 -9.14 45.37
CA GLU A 84 20.48 -7.72 45.35
C GLU A 84 18.96 -7.54 45.20
N GLN A 85 18.27 -8.50 44.59
CA GLN A 85 16.81 -8.52 44.50
C GLN A 85 16.15 -8.78 45.87
N GLU A 86 16.70 -9.69 46.67
CA GLU A 86 16.20 -9.93 48.03
C GLU A 86 16.38 -8.71 48.95
N GLN A 87 17.50 -8.00 48.86
CA GLN A 87 17.71 -6.76 49.63
C GLN A 87 16.78 -5.64 49.19
N TYR A 88 16.51 -5.52 47.88
CA TYR A 88 15.58 -4.52 47.35
C TYR A 88 14.13 -4.80 47.76
N ASP A 89 13.73 -6.07 47.77
CA ASP A 89 12.38 -6.48 48.21
C ASP A 89 12.18 -6.31 49.72
N GLN A 90 13.22 -6.53 50.53
CA GLN A 90 13.18 -6.23 51.97
C GLN A 90 13.09 -4.72 52.26
N LEU A 91 13.82 -3.89 51.51
CA LEU A 91 13.75 -2.42 51.62
C LEU A 91 12.39 -1.86 51.18
N ARG A 92 11.79 -2.46 50.14
CA ARG A 92 10.47 -2.09 49.62
C ARG A 92 9.35 -2.45 50.59
N LEU A 93 9.41 -3.62 51.23
CA LEU A 93 8.44 -4.04 52.26
C LEU A 93 8.46 -3.10 53.49
N LYS A 94 9.63 -2.59 53.85
CA LYS A 94 9.83 -1.72 55.02
C LYS A 94 9.27 -0.30 54.83
N HIS A 95 9.17 0.17 53.59
CA HIS A 95 8.77 1.55 53.28
C HIS A 95 7.36 1.72 52.69
N TYR A 96 6.78 0.71 52.02
CA TYR A 96 5.55 0.91 51.24
C TYR A 96 4.34 0.05 51.66
N GLY A 97 4.48 -0.88 52.60
CA GLY A 97 3.38 -1.76 53.02
C GLY A 97 2.88 -2.74 51.93
N PRO A 98 2.02 -3.73 52.27
CA PRO A 98 1.65 -4.80 51.34
C PRO A 98 0.48 -4.42 50.43
N ASP A 99 0.62 -4.67 49.12
CA ASP A 99 -0.41 -4.44 48.12
C ASP A 99 -1.54 -5.48 48.20
N ARG A 100 -2.79 -4.98 48.33
CA ARG A 100 -4.01 -5.78 48.13
C ARG A 100 -4.23 -5.97 46.64
N THR A 101 -3.89 -7.14 46.11
CA THR A 101 -4.65 -7.92 45.10
C THR A 101 -3.77 -9.02 44.50
N LYS A 102 -3.75 -10.20 45.14
CA LYS A 102 -3.44 -11.47 44.45
C LYS A 102 -4.42 -12.53 44.94
N SER A 103 -5.33 -12.91 44.05
CA SER A 103 -6.17 -14.10 44.18
C SER A 103 -5.28 -15.35 44.09
N THR A 104 -5.52 -16.30 44.99
CA THR A 104 -4.91 -17.63 45.05
C THR A 104 -5.45 -18.52 43.93
N PHE A 105 -4.69 -18.67 42.84
CA PHE A 105 -4.93 -19.73 41.86
C PHE A 105 -3.60 -20.37 41.42
N VAL A 106 -3.49 -21.69 41.60
CA VAL A 106 -2.33 -22.51 41.23
C VAL A 106 -2.68 -23.29 39.96
N PRO A 107 -1.95 -23.14 38.84
CA PRO A 107 -2.22 -23.94 37.64
C PRO A 107 -1.56 -25.32 37.74
N ARG A 108 -2.37 -26.36 37.59
CA ARG A 108 -1.93 -27.76 37.45
C ARG A 108 -1.45 -28.00 36.00
N ASN A 109 -0.30 -28.64 35.88
CA ASN A 109 0.46 -29.04 34.68
C ASN A 109 -0.27 -29.04 33.31
N LYS A 110 0.24 -28.23 32.37
CA LYS A 110 -0.13 -28.24 30.94
C LYS A 110 0.48 -29.45 30.21
N ARG A 111 -0.37 -30.33 29.67
CA ARG A 111 -0.05 -31.19 28.52
C ARG A 111 0.00 -30.34 27.25
N ARG A 112 1.09 -30.44 26.47
CA ARG A 112 1.23 -29.86 25.12
C ARG A 112 0.23 -30.52 24.15
N ARG A 113 -0.59 -29.73 23.44
CA ARG A 113 -1.41 -30.16 22.28
C ARG A 113 -0.82 -29.62 20.98
N ARG A 114 -0.92 -30.44 19.92
CA ARG A 114 -0.54 -30.13 18.53
C ARG A 114 -1.54 -29.17 17.88
N VAL A 115 -1.03 -28.40 16.91
CA VAL A 115 -1.77 -27.47 16.05
C VAL A 115 -2.60 -28.26 15.00
N ASN A 116 -3.81 -27.76 14.73
CA ASN A 116 -4.85 -28.20 13.78
C ASN A 116 -5.85 -29.27 14.25
N GLU A 117 -6.83 -28.84 15.05
CA GLU A 117 -8.26 -29.16 14.92
C GLU A 117 -9.06 -28.27 15.89
N PHE A 118 -9.97 -27.44 15.38
CA PHE A 118 -10.81 -26.56 16.20
C PHE A 118 -12.13 -27.30 16.48
N ASN A 119 -12.33 -27.73 17.73
CA ASN A 119 -13.56 -28.40 18.16
C ASN A 119 -14.17 -27.61 19.31
N PHE A 120 -15.41 -27.14 19.14
CA PHE A 120 -16.12 -26.34 20.14
C PHE A 120 -16.76 -27.28 21.16
N GLY A 121 -16.20 -27.35 22.36
CA GLY A 121 -16.86 -27.97 23.52
C GLY A 121 -17.20 -26.88 24.51
N TRP A 122 -18.48 -26.55 24.65
CA TRP A 122 -18.97 -25.80 25.79
C TRP A 122 -18.83 -26.70 27.04
N ASP A 123 -18.31 -26.14 28.13
CA ASP A 123 -18.28 -26.75 29.45
C ASP A 123 -19.31 -26.03 30.32
N ASP A 124 -20.30 -26.76 30.86
CA ASP A 124 -21.38 -26.22 31.69
C ASP A 124 -20.87 -25.54 32.98
N SER A 125 -19.61 -25.73 33.34
CA SER A 125 -19.00 -25.10 34.51
C SER A 125 -18.50 -23.66 34.28
N GLU A 126 -18.51 -23.16 33.03
CA GLU A 126 -18.13 -21.78 32.69
C GLU A 126 -19.33 -20.83 32.51
N ASP A 127 -20.56 -21.31 32.74
CA ASP A 127 -21.78 -20.49 32.66
C ASP A 127 -21.93 -19.59 33.91
N THR A 128 -21.94 -18.27 33.69
CA THR A 128 -22.00 -17.24 34.75
C THR A 128 -23.41 -16.69 34.97
N ARG A 129 -24.44 -17.34 34.41
CA ARG A 129 -25.84 -16.92 34.58
C ARG A 129 -26.39 -17.32 35.94
N THR A 130 -26.96 -16.37 36.66
CA THR A 130 -27.57 -16.56 37.99
C THR A 130 -28.92 -17.26 37.88
N ALA A 131 -29.35 -18.01 38.89
CA ALA A 131 -30.58 -18.82 38.88
C ALA A 131 -31.88 -18.06 38.54
N GLN A 132 -31.91 -16.74 38.68
CA GLN A 132 -33.04 -15.90 38.22
C GLN A 132 -33.12 -15.78 36.69
N HIS A 133 -31.99 -15.80 35.98
CA HIS A 133 -31.95 -15.73 34.51
C HIS A 133 -32.44 -17.00 33.82
N LEU A 134 -32.33 -18.17 34.48
CA LEU A 134 -32.82 -19.44 33.94
C LEU A 134 -34.34 -19.55 33.99
N ALA A 135 -34.99 -18.98 35.02
CA ALA A 135 -36.44 -18.99 35.16
C ALA A 135 -37.14 -18.05 34.15
N ASP A 136 -36.49 -16.94 33.80
CA ASP A 136 -37.01 -15.99 32.81
C ASP A 136 -36.89 -16.55 31.38
N ASP A 137 -35.77 -17.19 31.05
CA ASP A 137 -35.55 -17.83 29.73
C ASP A 137 -36.48 -19.04 29.52
N GLU A 138 -36.76 -19.83 30.57
CA GLU A 138 -37.64 -21.01 30.50
C GLU A 138 -39.13 -20.61 30.39
N ALA A 139 -39.51 -19.49 31.02
CA ALA A 139 -40.84 -18.88 30.85
C ALA A 139 -41.04 -18.23 29.46
N GLU A 140 -39.97 -17.74 28.84
CA GLU A 140 -39.99 -17.19 27.47
C GLU A 140 -40.03 -18.30 26.40
N LEU A 141 -39.34 -19.43 26.64
CA LEU A 141 -39.32 -20.59 25.77
C LEU A 141 -40.68 -21.33 25.77
N ALA A 142 -41.35 -21.41 26.93
CA ALA A 142 -42.66 -22.05 27.07
C ALA A 142 -43.82 -21.28 26.37
N ARG A 143 -43.62 -20.00 26.02
CA ARG A 143 -44.61 -19.18 25.29
C ARG A 143 -44.55 -19.35 23.77
N ARG A 144 -43.57 -20.08 23.23
CA ARG A 144 -43.46 -20.39 21.80
C ARG A 144 -44.13 -21.74 21.50
N LYS A 145 -45.33 -21.73 20.92
CA LYS A 145 -45.89 -22.93 20.27
C LYS A 145 -45.17 -23.18 18.93
N PRO A 146 -44.89 -24.44 18.54
CA PRO A 146 -44.18 -24.75 17.31
C PRO A 146 -45.14 -24.74 16.12
N PHE A 147 -44.89 -23.87 15.14
CA PHE A 147 -45.37 -24.03 13.77
C PHE A 147 -44.18 -24.40 12.88
N GLU A 148 -43.61 -25.58 13.13
CA GLU A 148 -42.71 -26.24 12.18
C GLU A 148 -43.48 -27.32 11.44
N ALA A 149 -44.00 -26.97 10.28
CA ALA A 149 -44.24 -27.94 9.22
C ALA A 149 -44.10 -27.26 7.85
N ARG A 150 -43.14 -27.76 7.07
CA ARG A 150 -42.76 -27.43 5.68
C ARG A 150 -41.89 -26.19 5.47
N LEU A 151 -40.58 -26.42 5.60
CA LEU A 151 -39.57 -25.71 4.80
C LEU A 151 -38.81 -26.72 3.95
N THR A 152 -39.30 -26.98 2.74
CA THR A 152 -38.51 -27.57 1.65
C THR A 152 -38.03 -26.46 0.71
N THR A 153 -36.78 -26.61 0.28
CA THR A 153 -35.89 -25.64 -0.37
C THR A 153 -36.31 -25.21 -1.78
N THR A 154 -37.48 -24.60 -1.94
CA THR A 154 -37.92 -24.08 -3.25
C THR A 154 -38.83 -22.84 -3.22
N ASN A 155 -39.18 -22.31 -2.04
CA ASN A 155 -40.14 -21.20 -1.92
C ASN A 155 -39.55 -19.88 -1.37
N SER A 156 -38.24 -19.69 -1.38
CA SER A 156 -37.63 -18.42 -0.96
C SER A 156 -37.94 -17.21 -1.86
N PHE A 157 -38.68 -17.41 -2.96
CA PHE A 157 -39.05 -16.34 -3.90
C PHE A 157 -40.50 -15.84 -3.74
N HIS A 158 -41.30 -16.42 -2.84
CA HIS A 158 -42.73 -16.09 -2.65
C HIS A 158 -43.05 -15.41 -1.32
N MET A 159 -42.07 -14.77 -0.68
CA MET A 159 -42.25 -14.13 0.64
C MET A 159 -42.37 -12.59 0.58
N PHE A 160 -42.29 -11.98 -0.61
CA PHE A 160 -42.30 -10.52 -0.77
C PHE A 160 -43.68 -9.94 -1.15
N SER A 161 -44.74 -10.76 -1.25
CA SER A 161 -46.04 -10.33 -1.81
C SER A 161 -47.22 -10.32 -0.82
N GLN A 162 -47.02 -10.57 0.47
CA GLN A 162 -48.12 -10.70 1.47
C GLN A 162 -48.12 -9.63 2.59
N GLU A 163 -47.17 -8.69 2.59
CA GLU A 163 -47.14 -7.58 3.56
C GLU A 163 -48.48 -6.81 3.71
N PRO A 164 -49.22 -6.47 2.62
CA PRO A 164 -50.49 -5.76 2.77
C PRO A 164 -51.62 -6.60 3.36
N GLU A 165 -51.53 -7.93 3.39
CA GLU A 165 -52.59 -8.79 3.95
C GLU A 165 -52.49 -8.91 5.48
N TRP A 166 -51.27 -8.95 6.03
CA TRP A 166 -51.06 -9.06 7.48
C TRP A 166 -51.35 -7.77 8.24
N GLU A 167 -50.96 -6.62 7.67
CA GLU A 167 -51.28 -5.31 8.24
C GLU A 167 -52.80 -5.09 8.27
N LEU A 168 -53.50 -5.46 7.18
CA LEU A 168 -54.96 -5.41 7.10
C LEU A 168 -55.61 -6.30 8.18
N GLN A 169 -55.05 -7.48 8.43
CA GLN A 169 -55.56 -8.42 9.42
C GLN A 169 -55.39 -7.93 10.86
N GLU A 170 -54.26 -7.30 11.18
CA GLU A 170 -54.05 -6.67 12.49
C GLU A 170 -54.88 -5.39 12.66
N MET A 171 -55.08 -4.59 11.60
CA MET A 171 -56.02 -3.47 11.59
C MET A 171 -57.47 -3.91 11.85
N MET A 172 -57.91 -5.02 11.23
CA MET A 172 -59.24 -5.58 11.48
C MET A 172 -59.41 -6.07 12.92
N LYS A 173 -58.35 -6.65 13.52
CA LYS A 173 -58.36 -7.01 14.94
C LYS A 173 -58.43 -5.77 15.84
N ALA A 174 -57.69 -4.72 15.53
CA ALA A 174 -57.71 -3.47 16.26
C ALA A 174 -59.11 -2.81 16.22
N ASP A 175 -59.75 -2.73 15.04
CA ASP A 175 -61.11 -2.19 14.86
C ASP A 175 -62.18 -3.04 15.59
N ALA A 176 -62.05 -4.37 15.59
CA ALA A 176 -62.94 -5.24 16.35
C ALA A 176 -62.81 -5.04 17.87
N VAL A 177 -61.60 -4.82 18.38
CA VAL A 177 -61.34 -4.52 19.80
C VAL A 177 -61.85 -3.13 20.19
N GLU A 178 -61.78 -2.15 19.28
CA GLU A 178 -62.35 -0.82 19.48
C GLU A 178 -63.87 -0.86 19.58
N LYS A 179 -64.54 -1.63 18.72
CA LYS A 179 -66.02 -1.77 18.71
C LYS A 179 -66.57 -2.55 19.91
N ALA A 180 -65.77 -3.45 20.49
CA ALA A 180 -66.20 -4.31 21.60
C ALA A 180 -66.16 -3.62 22.98
N ASP A 181 -65.34 -2.57 23.17
CA ASP A 181 -65.22 -1.84 24.44
C ASP A 181 -65.31 -0.31 24.21
N PRO A 182 -66.44 0.33 24.54
CA PRO A 182 -66.66 1.75 24.28
C PRO A 182 -65.80 2.70 25.12
N VAL A 183 -65.19 2.25 26.22
CA VAL A 183 -64.48 3.12 27.18
C VAL A 183 -62.97 3.01 27.01
N HIS A 184 -62.41 1.81 26.81
CA HIS A 184 -60.96 1.59 26.68
C HIS A 184 -60.55 0.92 25.35
N GLY A 185 -61.49 0.66 24.44
CA GLY A 185 -61.23 -0.03 23.18
C GLY A 185 -60.22 0.69 22.27
N LYS A 186 -60.28 2.02 22.22
CA LYS A 186 -59.35 2.86 21.42
C LYS A 186 -57.89 2.73 21.84
N GLU A 187 -57.61 2.75 23.14
CA GLU A 187 -56.23 2.62 23.65
C GLU A 187 -55.67 1.21 23.41
N ARG A 188 -56.51 0.18 23.56
CA ARG A 188 -56.09 -1.21 23.31
C ARG A 188 -55.89 -1.51 21.82
N ALA A 189 -56.76 -0.98 20.96
CA ALA A 189 -56.59 -1.05 19.50
C ALA A 189 -55.27 -0.41 19.06
N ARG A 190 -54.93 0.76 19.62
CA ARG A 190 -53.66 1.43 19.39
C ARG A 190 -52.47 0.60 19.89
N ALA A 191 -52.55 0.03 21.09
CA ALA A 191 -51.50 -0.82 21.64
C ALA A 191 -51.22 -2.08 20.79
N ILE A 192 -52.25 -2.65 20.15
CA ILE A 192 -52.11 -3.80 19.22
C ILE A 192 -51.33 -3.39 17.97
N MET A 193 -51.69 -2.26 17.35
CA MET A 193 -50.97 -1.75 16.17
C MET A 193 -49.54 -1.32 16.52
N ASP A 194 -49.34 -0.65 17.66
CA ASP A 194 -48.01 -0.26 18.14
C ASP A 194 -47.12 -1.49 18.39
N ALA A 195 -47.68 -2.57 18.97
CA ALA A 195 -46.96 -3.84 19.15
C ALA A 195 -46.62 -4.53 17.82
N TYR A 196 -47.52 -4.46 16.83
CA TYR A 196 -47.27 -4.98 15.48
C TYR A 196 -46.13 -4.25 14.77
N TYR A 197 -46.15 -2.91 14.73
CA TYR A 197 -45.08 -2.12 14.12
C TYR A 197 -43.75 -2.26 14.89
N GLN A 198 -43.79 -2.34 16.22
CA GLN A 198 -42.59 -2.66 17.01
C GLN A 198 -42.03 -4.05 16.71
N GLY A 199 -42.89 -5.04 16.47
CA GLY A 199 -42.50 -6.39 16.07
C GLY A 199 -41.86 -6.45 14.68
N LEU A 200 -42.37 -5.69 13.71
CA LEU A 200 -41.76 -5.51 12.39
C LEU A 200 -40.39 -4.85 12.50
N GLU A 201 -40.28 -3.77 13.28
CA GLU A 201 -39.02 -3.08 13.50
C GLU A 201 -37.98 -3.98 14.19
N GLN A 202 -38.41 -4.87 15.09
CA GLN A 202 -37.56 -5.89 15.71
C GLN A 202 -37.14 -7.02 14.75
N ARG A 203 -38.01 -7.39 13.81
CA ARG A 203 -37.70 -8.36 12.73
C ARG A 203 -36.72 -7.80 11.70
N ASP A 204 -36.84 -6.52 11.35
CA ASP A 204 -35.97 -5.88 10.36
C ASP A 204 -34.64 -5.40 10.93
N LYS A 205 -34.54 -5.17 12.25
CA LYS A 205 -33.28 -4.81 12.94
C LYS A 205 -32.09 -5.74 12.60
N PRO A 206 -32.20 -7.08 12.56
CA PRO A 206 -31.11 -7.95 12.12
C PRO A 206 -30.79 -7.84 10.62
N LEU A 207 -31.81 -7.69 9.75
CA LEU A 207 -31.63 -7.53 8.30
C LEU A 207 -30.96 -6.17 7.96
N HIS A 208 -31.35 -5.10 8.64
CA HIS A 208 -30.76 -3.77 8.48
C HIS A 208 -29.29 -3.72 8.93
N LYS A 209 -28.92 -4.47 9.98
CA LYS A 209 -27.53 -4.68 10.40
C LYS A 209 -26.69 -5.45 9.38
N MET A 210 -27.32 -6.21 8.48
CA MET A 210 -26.66 -6.97 7.42
C MET A 210 -26.58 -6.23 6.06
N LYS A 211 -27.17 -5.04 5.93
CA LYS A 211 -27.08 -4.26 4.69
C LYS A 211 -25.63 -3.90 4.37
N HIS A 212 -25.33 -3.83 3.08
CA HIS A 212 -24.05 -3.37 2.57
C HIS A 212 -23.84 -1.88 2.87
N TRP A 213 -22.59 -1.42 3.01
CA TRP A 213 -22.30 -0.02 3.35
C TRP A 213 -22.81 0.98 2.31
N SER A 214 -23.00 0.55 1.06
CA SER A 214 -23.52 1.36 -0.04
C SER A 214 -24.96 1.82 0.16
N GLU A 215 -25.74 1.08 0.94
CA GLU A 215 -27.14 1.36 1.25
C GLU A 215 -27.33 2.08 2.59
N LYS A 216 -26.24 2.28 3.34
CA LYS A 216 -26.25 2.87 4.68
C LYS A 216 -25.93 4.35 4.64
N SER A 217 -26.53 5.12 5.54
CA SER A 217 -26.10 6.49 5.82
C SER A 217 -24.77 6.51 6.60
N LEU A 218 -24.09 7.66 6.63
CA LEU A 218 -22.78 7.78 7.31
C LEU A 218 -22.91 7.53 8.83
N SER A 219 -24.01 7.99 9.43
CA SER A 219 -24.33 7.78 10.85
C SER A 219 -24.58 6.32 11.22
N GLU A 220 -24.95 5.48 10.25
CA GLU A 220 -25.24 4.06 10.45
C GLU A 220 -24.00 3.17 10.24
N MET A 221 -22.89 3.74 9.76
CA MET A 221 -21.65 3.00 9.50
C MET A 221 -21.03 2.49 10.80
N ARG A 222 -20.81 1.18 10.87
CA ARG A 222 -20.10 0.53 11.99
C ARG A 222 -18.68 0.17 11.59
N GLU A 223 -17.84 -0.18 12.57
CA GLU A 223 -16.46 -0.67 12.31
C GLU A 223 -16.42 -1.84 11.31
N ARG A 224 -17.40 -2.75 11.36
CA ARG A 224 -17.56 -3.82 10.38
C ARG A 224 -17.74 -3.27 8.96
N ASP A 225 -18.61 -2.28 8.80
CA ASP A 225 -18.92 -1.68 7.50
C ASP A 225 -17.71 -0.93 6.95
N TRP A 226 -16.94 -0.26 7.81
CA TRP A 226 -15.66 0.34 7.43
C TRP A 226 -14.60 -0.68 7.03
N ARG A 227 -14.59 -1.86 7.67
CA ARG A 227 -13.71 -2.96 7.26
C ARG A 227 -14.06 -3.48 5.87
N ILE A 228 -15.36 -3.70 5.61
CA ILE A 228 -15.85 -4.12 4.29
C ILE A 228 -15.57 -3.04 3.25
N PHE A 229 -15.83 -1.77 3.56
CA PHE A 229 -15.51 -0.65 2.67
C PHE A 229 -14.02 -0.60 2.30
N LYS A 230 -13.14 -0.79 3.28
CA LYS A 230 -11.70 -0.86 3.05
C LYS A 230 -11.32 -2.07 2.20
N GLU A 231 -11.96 -3.22 2.41
CA GLU A 231 -11.75 -4.43 1.61
C GLU A 231 -12.19 -4.23 0.15
N ASP A 232 -13.38 -3.67 -0.09
CA ASP A 232 -13.94 -3.45 -1.42
C ASP A 232 -13.09 -2.48 -2.28
N PHE A 233 -12.48 -1.49 -1.65
CA PHE A 233 -11.58 -0.54 -2.30
C PHE A 233 -10.10 -0.92 -2.17
N SER A 234 -9.79 -2.10 -1.63
CA SER A 234 -8.44 -2.60 -1.39
C SER A 234 -7.55 -1.60 -0.64
N ILE A 235 -8.10 -0.94 0.38
CA ILE A 235 -7.43 0.06 1.21
C ILE A 235 -6.88 -0.60 2.48
N SER A 236 -5.55 -0.54 2.65
CA SER A 236 -4.88 -0.89 3.90
C SER A 236 -4.25 0.36 4.51
N THR A 237 -4.43 0.55 5.82
CA THR A 237 -3.91 1.72 6.55
C THR A 237 -3.05 1.30 7.74
N LYS A 238 -1.88 1.92 7.94
CA LYS A 238 -1.01 1.73 9.12
C LYS A 238 -0.67 3.08 9.77
N GLY A 239 -0.63 3.12 11.08
CA GLY A 239 -0.42 4.34 11.88
C GLY A 239 -1.53 4.51 12.91
N GLY A 240 -1.24 5.16 14.05
CA GLY A 240 -2.25 5.40 15.08
C GLY A 240 -3.30 6.42 14.64
N SER A 241 -4.50 6.34 15.23
CA SER A 241 -5.58 7.35 15.10
C SER A 241 -5.90 7.79 13.67
N ILE A 242 -6.04 6.84 12.73
CA ILE A 242 -6.35 7.14 11.33
C ILE A 242 -7.87 7.35 11.17
N PRO A 243 -8.33 8.48 10.58
CA PRO A 243 -9.74 8.70 10.29
C PRO A 243 -10.28 7.68 9.28
N ASP A 244 -11.58 7.44 9.34
CA ASP A 244 -12.24 6.59 8.35
C ASP A 244 -12.20 7.21 6.94
N PRO A 245 -12.08 6.39 5.89
CA PRO A 245 -12.09 6.88 4.51
C PRO A 245 -13.42 7.56 4.16
N MET A 246 -13.38 8.58 3.28
CA MET A 246 -14.62 9.18 2.78
C MET A 246 -15.32 8.30 1.73
N ARG A 247 -16.65 8.21 1.78
CA ARG A 247 -17.45 7.40 0.83
C ARG A 247 -17.91 8.21 -0.37
N LYS A 248 -18.13 9.51 -0.23
CA LYS A 248 -18.52 10.44 -1.30
C LYS A 248 -17.82 11.78 -1.10
N TRP A 249 -17.67 12.56 -2.17
CA TRP A 249 -17.08 13.90 -2.09
C TRP A 249 -17.83 14.82 -1.12
N ARG A 250 -19.17 14.80 -1.13
CA ARG A 250 -19.99 15.63 -0.25
C ARG A 250 -19.93 15.23 1.23
N GLU A 251 -19.43 14.02 1.54
CA GLU A 251 -19.18 13.57 2.92
C GLU A 251 -17.78 13.97 3.42
N SER A 252 -16.95 14.55 2.55
CA SER A 252 -15.61 15.01 2.92
C SER A 252 -15.66 16.33 3.70
N ALA A 253 -14.59 16.61 4.45
CA ALA A 253 -14.39 17.90 5.11
C ALA A 253 -13.82 18.99 4.16
N LEU A 254 -14.04 18.86 2.84
CA LEU A 254 -13.61 19.85 1.86
C LEU A 254 -14.62 21.02 1.77
N PRO A 255 -14.16 22.26 1.55
CA PRO A 255 -15.03 23.43 1.35
C PRO A 255 -15.96 23.27 0.15
N SER A 256 -17.18 23.81 0.23
CA SER A 256 -18.19 23.75 -0.85
C SER A 256 -17.65 24.25 -2.19
N ARG A 257 -16.97 25.41 -2.20
CA ARG A 257 -16.36 25.96 -3.41
C ARG A 257 -15.35 25.02 -4.05
N LEU A 258 -14.61 24.23 -3.26
CA LEU A 258 -13.65 23.25 -3.79
C LEU A 258 -14.39 22.02 -4.34
N LEU A 259 -15.47 21.59 -3.68
CA LEU A 259 -16.33 20.52 -4.18
C LEU A 259 -16.97 20.87 -5.54
N ASP A 260 -17.41 22.11 -5.71
CA ASP A 260 -17.96 22.59 -6.99
C ASP A 260 -16.90 22.55 -8.10
N VAL A 261 -15.65 22.90 -7.79
CA VAL A 261 -14.52 22.78 -8.73
C VAL A 261 -14.24 21.31 -9.06
N VAL A 262 -14.20 20.42 -8.06
CA VAL A 262 -14.02 18.97 -8.26
C VAL A 262 -15.08 18.40 -9.21
N GLU A 263 -16.34 18.81 -9.04
CA GLU A 263 -17.45 18.44 -9.92
C GLU A 263 -17.27 19.01 -11.34
N SER A 264 -16.88 20.28 -11.47
CA SER A 264 -16.66 20.94 -12.77
C SER A 264 -15.50 20.35 -13.59
N VAL A 265 -14.45 19.86 -12.91
CA VAL A 265 -13.28 19.23 -13.54
C VAL A 265 -13.60 17.79 -14.01
N GLY A 266 -14.71 17.21 -13.53
CA GLY A 266 -15.19 15.88 -13.94
C GLY A 266 -14.84 14.73 -12.97
N TYR A 267 -14.49 15.04 -11.72
CA TYR A 267 -14.22 14.02 -10.70
C TYR A 267 -15.53 13.58 -10.02
N HIS A 268 -16.32 12.74 -10.68
CA HIS A 268 -17.63 12.30 -10.17
C HIS A 268 -17.55 11.50 -8.86
N GLU A 269 -16.57 10.60 -8.74
CA GLU A 269 -16.36 9.80 -7.53
C GLU A 269 -14.89 9.79 -7.10
N PRO A 270 -14.60 9.72 -5.79
CA PRO A 270 -13.23 9.66 -5.32
C PRO A 270 -12.60 8.29 -5.57
N SER A 271 -11.34 8.28 -5.97
CA SER A 271 -10.56 7.05 -6.11
C SER A 271 -10.17 6.47 -4.74
N PRO A 272 -9.79 5.18 -4.63
CA PRO A 272 -9.41 4.56 -3.36
C PRO A 272 -8.34 5.34 -2.57
N ILE A 273 -7.30 5.83 -3.27
CA ILE A 273 -6.26 6.63 -2.62
C ILE A 273 -6.80 7.97 -2.13
N GLN A 274 -7.68 8.63 -2.90
CA GLN A 274 -8.31 9.89 -2.49
C GLN A 274 -9.18 9.68 -1.25
N ARG A 275 -9.99 8.61 -1.23
CA ARG A 275 -10.89 8.26 -0.12
C ARG A 275 -10.16 8.16 1.22
N ALA A 276 -8.98 7.55 1.23
CA ALA A 276 -8.19 7.35 2.44
C ALA A 276 -7.22 8.51 2.74
N ALA A 277 -6.53 9.04 1.73
CA ALA A 277 -5.49 10.05 1.92
C ALA A 277 -6.04 11.43 2.31
N ILE A 278 -7.13 11.88 1.70
CA ILE A 278 -7.66 13.24 1.90
C ILE A 278 -8.07 13.48 3.36
N PRO A 279 -8.86 12.60 4.03
CA PRO A 279 -9.20 12.78 5.44
C PRO A 279 -7.97 12.87 6.36
N ILE A 280 -6.95 12.06 6.11
CA ILE A 280 -5.69 12.07 6.88
C ILE A 280 -4.91 13.37 6.64
N ALA A 281 -4.82 13.79 5.38
CA ALA A 281 -4.13 15.00 4.97
C ALA A 281 -4.74 16.26 5.60
N LEU A 282 -6.07 16.34 5.70
CA LEU A 282 -6.78 17.46 6.31
C LEU A 282 -6.52 17.61 7.82
N GLN A 283 -6.08 16.55 8.49
CA GLN A 283 -5.65 16.58 9.90
C GLN A 283 -4.24 17.15 10.10
N GLY A 284 -3.55 17.54 9.02
CA GLY A 284 -2.18 18.03 9.10
C GLY A 284 -1.15 16.94 9.38
N ARG A 285 -1.50 15.65 9.26
CA ARG A 285 -0.60 14.50 9.50
C ARG A 285 0.32 14.22 8.30
N ASP A 286 1.51 13.71 8.58
CA ASP A 286 2.40 13.22 7.52
C ASP A 286 1.82 11.93 6.92
N LEU A 287 2.06 11.70 5.62
CA LEU A 287 1.40 10.63 4.88
C LEU A 287 2.38 9.92 3.93
N ILE A 288 2.33 8.58 3.89
CA ILE A 288 2.92 7.77 2.82
C ILE A 288 1.77 7.12 2.04
N GLY A 289 1.57 7.54 0.80
CA GLY A 289 0.59 6.97 -0.12
C GLY A 289 1.24 5.97 -1.08
N ILE A 290 1.02 4.68 -0.85
CA ILE A 290 1.47 3.60 -1.72
C ILE A 290 0.35 3.27 -2.70
N ALA A 291 0.49 3.74 -3.94
CA ALA A 291 -0.46 3.45 -5.01
C ALA A 291 0.19 3.58 -6.40
N VAL A 292 -0.33 2.80 -7.34
CA VAL A 292 0.14 2.80 -8.74
C VAL A 292 -0.14 4.13 -9.45
N THR A 293 0.60 4.41 -10.52
CA THR A 293 0.34 5.56 -11.39
C THR A 293 -1.07 5.50 -11.98
N GLY A 294 -1.78 6.63 -12.07
CA GLY A 294 -3.16 6.66 -12.58
C GLY A 294 -4.24 6.30 -11.55
N SER A 295 -3.87 6.02 -10.29
CA SER A 295 -4.83 5.84 -9.19
C SER A 295 -5.45 7.15 -8.67
N GLY A 296 -5.11 8.30 -9.25
CA GLY A 296 -5.61 9.62 -8.83
C GLY A 296 -4.85 10.26 -7.66
N LYS A 297 -3.57 9.89 -7.47
CA LYS A 297 -2.67 10.44 -6.42
C LYS A 297 -2.59 11.98 -6.46
N THR A 298 -2.53 12.56 -7.65
CA THR A 298 -2.39 14.01 -7.84
C THR A 298 -3.50 14.79 -7.14
N ALA A 299 -4.77 14.48 -7.39
CA ALA A 299 -5.88 15.10 -6.68
C ALA A 299 -5.90 14.76 -5.17
N ALA A 300 -5.41 13.57 -4.78
CA ALA A 300 -5.38 13.16 -3.37
C ALA A 300 -4.50 14.07 -2.50
N PHE A 301 -3.40 14.62 -3.05
CA PHE A 301 -2.57 15.60 -2.35
C PHE A 301 -2.90 17.06 -2.70
N LEU A 302 -3.40 17.36 -3.89
CA LEU A 302 -3.73 18.73 -4.29
C LEU A 302 -4.92 19.29 -3.53
N LEU A 303 -5.99 18.51 -3.36
CA LEU A 303 -7.20 18.98 -2.68
C LEU A 303 -6.96 19.42 -1.22
N PRO A 304 -6.31 18.61 -0.36
CA PRO A 304 -5.99 19.06 0.99
C PRO A 304 -4.96 20.20 1.01
N LEU A 305 -4.05 20.25 0.03
CA LEU A 305 -3.13 21.38 -0.14
C LEU A 305 -3.88 22.70 -0.42
N LEU A 306 -4.90 22.69 -1.27
CA LEU A 306 -5.70 23.89 -1.56
C LEU A 306 -6.50 24.34 -0.33
N VAL A 307 -7.02 23.41 0.47
CA VAL A 307 -7.64 23.72 1.76
C VAL A 307 -6.64 24.32 2.74
N TYR A 308 -5.38 23.88 2.70
CA TYR A 308 -4.32 24.49 3.48
C TYR A 308 -4.04 25.93 3.04
N ILE A 309 -3.85 26.18 1.73
CA ILE A 309 -3.58 27.52 1.18
C ILE A 309 -4.75 28.48 1.45
N GLN A 310 -6.00 28.03 1.37
CA GLN A 310 -7.18 28.86 1.66
C GLN A 310 -7.20 29.43 3.09
N LYS A 311 -6.49 28.79 4.02
CA LYS A 311 -6.38 29.26 5.42
C LYS A 311 -5.21 30.24 5.61
N LEU A 312 -4.42 30.49 4.57
CA LEU A 312 -3.30 31.41 4.59
C LEU A 312 -3.70 32.74 3.95
N PRO A 313 -3.03 33.84 4.32
CA PRO A 313 -3.20 35.11 3.65
C PRO A 313 -2.76 35.03 2.17
N PRO A 314 -3.39 35.78 1.26
CA PRO A 314 -2.93 35.90 -0.12
C PRO A 314 -1.49 36.42 -0.18
N LEU A 315 -0.75 36.04 -1.23
CA LEU A 315 0.58 36.60 -1.46
C LEU A 315 0.48 38.10 -1.76
N ASP A 316 1.25 38.90 -1.01
CA ASP A 316 1.41 40.33 -1.23
C ASP A 316 2.83 40.66 -1.75
N ASP A 317 3.09 41.93 -2.03
CA ASP A 317 4.39 42.36 -2.55
C ASP A 317 5.56 42.12 -1.59
N PHE A 318 5.28 41.91 -0.31
CA PHE A 318 6.29 41.61 0.71
C PHE A 318 6.52 40.10 0.81
N SER A 319 5.45 39.29 0.87
CA SER A 319 5.50 37.85 1.06
C SER A 319 5.81 37.09 -0.22
N LYS A 320 5.65 37.67 -1.41
CA LYS A 320 5.96 37.00 -2.68
C LYS A 320 7.42 36.58 -2.80
N ASN A 321 8.33 37.25 -2.10
CA ASN A 321 9.76 36.95 -2.09
C ASN A 321 10.15 35.89 -1.05
N ASP A 322 9.26 35.51 -0.13
CA ASP A 322 9.53 34.52 0.92
C ASP A 322 9.41 33.07 0.45
N GLY A 323 9.10 32.86 -0.83
CA GLY A 323 8.98 31.55 -1.46
C GLY A 323 7.54 31.04 -1.54
N PRO A 324 7.32 29.79 -1.97
CA PRO A 324 5.99 29.22 -2.07
C PRO A 324 5.44 28.76 -0.72
N TYR A 325 4.11 28.64 -0.62
CA TYR A 325 3.48 27.95 0.50
C TYR A 325 3.65 26.44 0.43
N ALA A 326 3.73 25.90 -0.78
CA ALA A 326 3.84 24.48 -1.01
C ALA A 326 4.79 24.11 -2.14
N LEU A 327 5.47 22.98 -1.95
CA LEU A 327 6.42 22.42 -2.88
C LEU A 327 6.01 20.98 -3.24
N ILE A 328 5.86 20.71 -4.54
CA ILE A 328 5.62 19.39 -5.08
C ILE A 328 6.86 18.95 -5.87
N LEU A 329 7.49 17.88 -5.44
CA LEU A 329 8.69 17.32 -6.06
C LEU A 329 8.31 16.10 -6.88
N ALA A 330 8.77 16.09 -8.13
CA ALA A 330 8.60 14.96 -9.05
C ALA A 330 9.96 14.56 -9.66
N PRO A 331 10.22 13.26 -9.88
CA PRO A 331 11.50 12.77 -10.40
C PRO A 331 11.82 13.24 -11.83
N THR A 332 10.82 13.50 -12.66
CA THR A 332 11.05 13.92 -14.05
C THR A 332 10.22 15.11 -14.45
N ARG A 333 10.72 15.81 -15.46
CA ARG A 333 10.07 16.99 -16.04
C ARG A 333 8.65 16.67 -16.52
N GLU A 334 8.49 15.55 -17.21
CA GLU A 334 7.21 15.15 -17.79
C GLU A 334 6.14 14.95 -16.72
N LEU A 335 6.52 14.35 -15.58
CA LEU A 335 5.62 14.17 -14.45
C LEU A 335 5.33 15.51 -13.75
N ALA A 336 6.35 16.36 -13.56
CA ALA A 336 6.15 17.69 -13.01
C ALA A 336 5.18 18.53 -13.85
N GLN A 337 5.30 18.52 -15.18
CA GLN A 337 4.39 19.23 -16.09
C GLN A 337 2.97 18.65 -16.08
N GLN A 338 2.82 17.33 -15.91
CA GLN A 338 1.51 16.70 -15.71
C GLN A 338 0.85 17.18 -14.41
N ILE A 339 1.61 17.20 -13.31
CA ILE A 339 1.15 17.70 -12.03
C ILE A 339 0.79 19.18 -12.11
N GLU A 340 1.59 20.01 -12.79
CA GLU A 340 1.30 21.43 -13.02
C GLU A 340 0.00 21.63 -13.80
N THR A 341 -0.16 20.92 -14.92
CA THR A 341 -1.39 20.98 -15.75
C THR A 341 -2.62 20.60 -14.93
N GLU A 342 -2.52 19.55 -14.11
CA GLU A 342 -3.60 19.12 -13.24
C GLU A 342 -3.86 20.12 -12.11
N ALA A 343 -2.80 20.65 -11.50
CA ALA A 343 -2.89 21.65 -10.45
C ALA A 343 -3.57 22.94 -10.93
N HIS A 344 -3.32 23.40 -12.16
CA HIS A 344 -3.99 24.56 -12.73
C HIS A 344 -5.51 24.41 -12.77
N LYS A 345 -6.04 23.23 -13.11
CA LYS A 345 -7.48 22.97 -13.15
C LYS A 345 -8.15 23.26 -11.80
N PHE A 346 -7.47 22.96 -10.70
CA PHE A 346 -8.00 23.17 -9.36
C PHE A 346 -7.60 24.52 -8.74
N ALA A 347 -6.42 25.06 -9.07
CA ALA A 347 -5.85 26.26 -8.46
C ALA A 347 -6.36 27.56 -9.11
N THR A 348 -6.50 27.59 -10.43
CA THR A 348 -6.92 28.78 -11.18
C THR A 348 -8.29 29.33 -10.75
N PRO A 349 -9.32 28.52 -10.45
CA PRO A 349 -10.61 29.01 -9.92
C PRO A 349 -10.52 29.75 -8.58
N PHE A 350 -9.43 29.57 -7.83
CA PHE A 350 -9.15 30.28 -6.57
C PHE A 350 -8.17 31.43 -6.74
N GLY A 351 -7.63 31.64 -7.95
CA GLY A 351 -6.62 32.66 -8.23
C GLY A 351 -5.21 32.32 -7.74
N TYR A 352 -4.97 31.06 -7.33
CA TYR A 352 -3.63 30.64 -6.91
C TYR A 352 -2.73 30.39 -8.10
N LYS A 353 -1.48 30.81 -8.00
CA LYS A 353 -0.47 30.67 -9.04
C LYS A 353 0.38 29.42 -8.81
N VAL A 354 0.43 28.60 -9.85
CA VAL A 354 1.26 27.39 -9.92
C VAL A 354 2.37 27.66 -10.92
N VAL A 355 3.61 27.31 -10.57
CA VAL A 355 4.78 27.44 -11.45
C VAL A 355 5.60 26.16 -11.42
N SER A 356 5.98 25.63 -12.59
CA SER A 356 6.93 24.52 -12.67
C SER A 356 8.40 24.95 -12.80
N ILE A 357 9.28 24.27 -12.07
CA ILE A 357 10.73 24.42 -12.11
C ILE A 357 11.35 23.10 -12.57
N VAL A 358 11.52 23.00 -13.89
CA VAL A 358 12.01 21.79 -14.56
C VAL A 358 13.17 22.11 -15.50
N GLY A 359 13.99 21.12 -15.83
CA GLY A 359 15.10 21.31 -16.79
C GLY A 359 14.62 21.61 -18.21
N GLY A 360 15.47 22.23 -19.03
CA GLY A 360 15.17 22.53 -20.43
C GLY A 360 14.43 23.86 -20.68
N HIS A 361 14.25 24.68 -19.65
CA HIS A 361 13.90 26.09 -19.76
C HIS A 361 15.11 26.96 -19.42
N SER A 362 15.17 28.17 -20.00
CA SER A 362 16.19 29.14 -19.60
C SER A 362 15.99 29.54 -18.13
N LEU A 363 17.08 29.91 -17.45
CA LEU A 363 16.97 30.43 -16.06
C LEU A 363 16.21 31.76 -16.04
N GLU A 364 16.30 32.54 -17.11
CA GLU A 364 15.61 33.82 -17.26
C GLU A 364 14.09 33.65 -17.34
N GLU A 365 13.60 32.67 -18.11
CA GLU A 365 12.16 32.31 -18.13
C GLU A 365 11.66 31.92 -16.74
N GLN A 366 12.45 31.14 -15.99
CA GLN A 366 12.07 30.71 -14.64
C GLN A 366 12.07 31.86 -13.65
N ALA A 367 13.07 32.74 -13.71
CA ALA A 367 13.11 33.95 -12.90
C ALA A 367 11.92 34.87 -13.21
N PHE A 368 11.57 35.02 -14.48
CA PHE A 368 10.40 35.80 -14.90
C PHE A 368 9.10 35.16 -14.40
N ALA A 369 8.94 33.85 -14.52
CA ALA A 369 7.76 33.14 -14.01
C ALA A 369 7.59 33.30 -12.49
N LEU A 370 8.69 33.35 -11.74
CA LEU A 370 8.72 33.53 -10.29
C LEU A 370 8.60 35.00 -9.83
N SER A 371 8.80 35.98 -10.72
CA SER A 371 8.83 37.41 -10.38
C SER A 371 7.57 37.94 -9.67
N ASN A 372 6.41 37.37 -10.00
CA ASN A 372 5.12 37.71 -9.38
C ASN A 372 4.74 36.79 -8.20
N GLY A 373 5.70 36.03 -7.64
CA GLY A 373 5.44 35.01 -6.62
C GLY A 373 4.73 33.77 -7.19
N ALA A 374 4.66 32.71 -6.38
CA ALA A 374 3.88 31.51 -6.68
C ALA A 374 3.49 30.82 -5.37
N GLU A 375 2.21 30.52 -5.16
CA GLU A 375 1.74 29.78 -3.99
C GLU A 375 2.21 28.32 -4.03
N ILE A 376 2.22 27.72 -5.22
CA ILE A 376 2.58 26.32 -5.44
C ILE A 376 3.71 26.24 -6.46
N ILE A 377 4.81 25.58 -6.09
CA ILE A 377 5.89 25.24 -7.01
C ILE A 377 5.90 23.73 -7.26
N VAL A 378 5.96 23.32 -8.52
CA VAL A 378 6.14 21.93 -8.94
C VAL A 378 7.52 21.77 -9.56
N ALA A 379 8.42 20.96 -8.99
CA ALA A 379 9.82 20.98 -9.41
C ALA A 379 10.47 19.61 -9.53
N THR A 380 11.50 19.52 -10.38
CA THR A 380 12.47 18.41 -10.29
C THR A 380 13.57 18.74 -9.29
N PRO A 381 14.03 17.78 -8.44
CA PRO A 381 14.97 18.08 -7.35
C PRO A 381 16.25 18.78 -7.80
N GLY A 382 16.91 18.27 -8.86
CA GLY A 382 18.15 18.88 -9.35
C GLY A 382 17.98 20.33 -9.78
N ARG A 383 16.94 20.64 -10.56
CA ARG A 383 16.72 22.00 -11.05
C ARG A 383 16.32 22.96 -9.93
N LEU A 384 15.58 22.48 -8.94
CA LEU A 384 15.20 23.28 -7.79
C LEU A 384 16.43 23.67 -6.96
N VAL A 385 17.35 22.73 -6.72
CA VAL A 385 18.61 23.00 -6.03
C VAL A 385 19.41 24.08 -6.76
N ASP A 386 19.54 24.00 -8.09
CA ASP A 386 20.22 25.04 -8.87
C ASP A 386 19.61 26.43 -8.65
N CYS A 387 18.28 26.51 -8.57
CA CYS A 387 17.56 27.77 -8.35
C CYS A 387 17.77 28.32 -6.93
N ILE A 388 17.81 27.43 -5.92
CA ILE A 388 18.10 27.79 -4.53
C ILE A 388 19.56 28.27 -4.38
N GLU A 389 20.51 27.52 -4.93
CA GLU A 389 21.95 27.84 -4.84
C GLU A 389 22.28 29.18 -5.55
N ARG A 390 21.58 29.49 -6.65
CA ARG A 390 21.69 30.77 -7.36
C ARG A 390 20.85 31.90 -6.74
N ARG A 391 20.14 31.63 -5.64
CA ARG A 391 19.26 32.58 -4.94
C ARG A 391 18.15 33.17 -5.83
N LEU A 392 17.66 32.38 -6.80
CA LEU A 392 16.50 32.74 -7.61
C LEU A 392 15.19 32.60 -6.82
N LEU A 393 15.17 31.70 -5.83
CA LEU A 393 14.07 31.54 -4.90
C LEU A 393 14.57 31.10 -3.52
N VAL A 394 13.73 31.32 -2.51
CA VAL A 394 13.90 30.83 -1.14
C VAL A 394 12.69 29.99 -0.74
N LEU A 395 12.80 29.20 0.32
CA LEU A 395 11.73 28.32 0.83
C LEU A 395 11.26 28.72 2.24
N SER A 396 11.42 29.99 2.61
CA SER A 396 11.24 30.49 3.97
C SER A 396 9.83 30.28 4.54
N GLN A 397 8.79 30.32 3.71
CA GLN A 397 7.41 30.07 4.14
C GLN A 397 6.83 28.71 3.71
N CYS A 398 7.66 27.84 3.13
CA CYS A 398 7.22 26.52 2.66
C CYS A 398 7.01 25.57 3.85
N CYS A 399 5.73 25.24 4.12
CA CYS A 399 5.34 24.31 5.20
C CYS A 399 4.57 23.09 4.67
N TYR A 400 4.52 22.90 3.35
CA TYR A 400 3.83 21.77 2.74
C TYR A 400 4.71 21.16 1.65
N VAL A 401 5.12 19.90 1.84
CA VAL A 401 6.06 19.22 0.94
C VAL A 401 5.43 17.92 0.47
N ILE A 402 5.38 17.74 -0.85
CA ILE A 402 4.89 16.51 -1.48
C ILE A 402 6.03 15.93 -2.32
N MET A 403 6.31 14.65 -2.15
CA MET A 403 7.26 13.88 -2.94
C MET A 403 6.49 12.81 -3.72
N ASP A 404 6.25 13.03 -5.02
CA ASP A 404 5.58 12.04 -5.88
C ASP A 404 6.61 11.17 -6.61
N GLU A 405 6.28 9.89 -6.79
CA GLU A 405 7.20 8.84 -7.28
C GLU A 405 8.55 8.84 -6.52
N ALA A 406 8.48 8.79 -5.18
CA ALA A 406 9.66 8.88 -4.32
C ALA A 406 10.68 7.74 -4.53
N ASP A 407 10.22 6.50 -4.75
CA ASP A 407 11.07 5.38 -5.15
C ASP A 407 11.92 5.71 -6.39
N ARG A 408 11.30 6.31 -7.39
CA ARG A 408 11.98 6.73 -8.62
C ARG A 408 12.98 7.86 -8.40
N MET A 409 12.70 8.79 -7.48
CA MET A 409 13.69 9.83 -7.15
C MET A 409 14.99 9.21 -6.64
N ILE A 410 14.91 8.11 -5.91
CA ILE A 410 16.07 7.41 -5.36
C ILE A 410 16.80 6.62 -6.44
N ASP A 411 16.07 5.93 -7.32
CA ASP A 411 16.65 5.25 -8.48
C ASP A 411 17.47 6.18 -9.38
N LEU A 412 17.04 7.44 -9.50
CA LEU A 412 17.72 8.47 -10.28
C LEU A 412 18.86 9.17 -9.51
N GLY A 413 19.10 8.81 -8.25
CA GLY A 413 20.17 9.37 -7.43
C GLY A 413 19.86 10.77 -6.88
N PHE A 414 18.58 11.17 -6.76
CA PHE A 414 18.21 12.49 -6.22
C PHE A 414 18.24 12.59 -4.69
N GLU A 415 18.79 11.60 -3.98
CA GLU A 415 18.87 11.62 -2.51
C GLU A 415 19.62 12.86 -1.98
N GLU A 416 20.77 13.21 -2.58
CA GLU A 416 21.53 14.40 -2.16
C GLU A 416 20.78 15.71 -2.47
N PRO A 417 20.25 15.94 -3.70
CA PRO A 417 19.38 17.08 -3.97
C PRO A 417 18.18 17.21 -3.02
N LEU A 418 17.52 16.10 -2.68
CA LEU A 418 16.38 16.10 -1.75
C LEU A 418 16.79 16.56 -0.34
N ASN A 419 17.94 16.09 0.15
CA ASN A 419 18.47 16.57 1.44
C ASN A 419 18.75 18.08 1.40
N LYS A 420 19.40 18.58 0.35
CA LYS A 420 19.67 20.02 0.20
C LYS A 420 18.39 20.86 0.18
N ILE A 421 17.34 20.41 -0.50
CA ILE A 421 16.04 21.09 -0.56
C ILE A 421 15.40 21.16 0.83
N LEU A 422 15.43 20.07 1.58
CA LEU A 422 14.84 20.01 2.91
C LEU A 422 15.63 20.81 3.95
N ASP A 423 16.96 20.87 3.80
CA ASP A 423 17.84 21.70 4.63
C ASP A 423 17.64 23.20 4.35
N ALA A 424 17.18 23.56 3.15
CA ALA A 424 16.83 24.94 2.79
C ALA A 424 15.48 25.40 3.36
N MET A 425 14.66 24.49 3.91
CA MET A 425 13.40 24.82 4.57
C MET A 425 13.61 25.18 6.05
N PRO A 426 12.71 25.95 6.67
CA PRO A 426 12.78 26.25 8.10
C PRO A 426 12.83 24.97 8.94
N THR A 427 13.75 24.88 9.89
CA THR A 427 13.81 23.73 10.82
C THR A 427 12.85 23.88 12.01
N ALA A 428 12.45 25.11 12.33
CA ALA A 428 11.55 25.43 13.43
C ALA A 428 10.12 24.90 13.23
N ASN A 429 9.73 24.60 11.98
CA ASN A 429 8.39 24.09 11.66
C ASN A 429 8.33 22.55 11.62
N ILE A 430 9.41 21.83 11.97
CA ILE A 430 9.38 20.36 11.97
C ILE A 430 8.53 19.86 13.13
N LYS A 431 7.70 18.85 12.87
CA LYS A 431 6.85 18.21 13.89
C LYS A 431 7.69 17.54 14.97
N PRO A 432 7.24 17.57 16.24
CA PRO A 432 7.85 16.75 17.28
C PRO A 432 7.67 15.26 16.93
N ASP A 433 8.63 14.43 17.34
CA ASP A 433 8.54 12.97 17.16
C ASP A 433 7.86 12.33 18.39
N THR A 434 6.65 12.81 18.71
CA THR A 434 5.84 12.40 19.88
C THR A 434 4.46 11.92 19.43
N ASP A 435 3.64 11.38 20.33
CA ASP A 435 2.24 11.02 20.05
C ASP A 435 1.40 12.21 19.55
N ASP A 436 1.80 13.44 19.89
CA ASP A 436 1.13 14.67 19.43
C ASP A 436 1.15 14.80 17.90
N ALA A 437 2.14 14.21 17.21
CA ALA A 437 2.22 14.23 15.76
C ALA A 437 1.07 13.47 15.07
N GLU A 438 0.36 12.62 15.82
CA GLU A 438 -0.82 11.89 15.37
C GLU A 438 -2.13 12.57 15.76
N ASP A 439 -2.11 13.57 16.66
CA ASP A 439 -3.30 14.33 17.06
C ASP A 439 -3.62 15.44 16.05
N ALA A 440 -4.78 15.33 15.42
CA ALA A 440 -5.31 16.30 14.47
C ALA A 440 -5.43 17.72 15.05
N LYS A 441 -5.78 17.86 16.34
CA LYS A 441 -5.95 19.18 16.98
C LYS A 441 -4.60 19.86 17.19
N ALA A 442 -3.61 19.10 17.66
CA ALA A 442 -2.25 19.60 17.83
C ALA A 442 -1.63 20.00 16.48
N MET A 443 -1.81 19.18 15.44
CA MET A 443 -1.17 19.36 14.14
C MET A 443 -1.80 20.46 13.27
N THR A 444 -3.06 20.83 13.51
CA THR A 444 -3.75 21.91 12.77
C THR A 444 -3.58 23.29 13.41
N ARG A 445 -2.99 23.37 14.62
CA ARG A 445 -2.76 24.63 15.33
C ARG A 445 -1.65 25.46 14.69
N PHE A 446 -1.80 26.78 14.72
CA PHE A 446 -0.74 27.70 14.35
C PHE A 446 0.30 27.82 15.48
N LEU A 447 1.57 27.70 15.10
CA LEU A 447 2.75 28.01 15.89
C LEU A 447 2.99 29.52 15.79
N GLY A 448 2.23 30.33 16.53
CA GLY A 448 2.27 31.79 16.43
C GLY A 448 1.24 32.36 15.45
N GLU A 449 1.57 33.46 14.75
CA GLU A 449 0.60 34.18 13.92
C GLU A 449 0.35 33.53 12.54
N ARG A 450 1.38 32.98 11.89
CA ARG A 450 1.30 32.51 10.49
C ARG A 450 1.93 31.14 10.21
N THR A 451 2.74 30.62 11.12
CA THR A 451 3.51 29.37 10.92
C THR A 451 2.74 28.15 11.41
N ARG A 452 2.76 27.06 10.64
CA ARG A 452 2.26 25.74 11.07
C ARG A 452 3.39 24.72 11.02
N TYR A 453 3.17 23.57 11.64
CA TYR A 453 4.06 22.44 11.44
C TYR A 453 4.08 22.04 9.96
N ARG A 454 5.28 21.74 9.46
CA ARG A 454 5.49 21.24 8.12
C ARG A 454 4.79 19.90 7.95
N GLN A 455 3.94 19.81 6.94
CA GLN A 455 3.32 18.57 6.53
C GLN A 455 4.09 18.00 5.34
N THR A 456 4.56 16.76 5.49
CA THR A 456 5.30 16.04 4.45
C THR A 456 4.49 14.84 3.98
N MET A 457 4.33 14.73 2.66
CA MET A 457 3.67 13.60 2.02
C MET A 457 4.61 12.93 1.03
N MET A 458 4.60 11.61 1.03
CA MET A 458 5.38 10.81 0.10
C MET A 458 4.45 9.85 -0.64
N TYR A 459 4.43 9.94 -1.96
CA TYR A 459 3.68 9.03 -2.82
C TYR A 459 4.65 8.16 -3.60
N THR A 460 4.41 6.86 -3.58
CA THR A 460 5.31 5.86 -4.17
C THR A 460 4.51 4.68 -4.69
N ALA A 461 5.04 3.96 -5.68
CA ALA A 461 4.41 2.71 -6.12
C ALA A 461 4.90 1.54 -5.26
N THR A 462 6.17 1.60 -4.84
CA THR A 462 6.84 0.54 -4.09
C THR A 462 7.45 1.06 -2.79
N MET A 463 7.71 0.16 -1.85
CA MET A 463 8.30 0.50 -0.55
C MET A 463 9.54 -0.34 -0.23
N PRO A 464 10.62 -0.24 -1.03
CA PRO A 464 11.86 -0.94 -0.73
C PRO A 464 12.55 -0.35 0.53
N PRO A 465 13.44 -1.10 1.20
CA PRO A 465 14.08 -0.66 2.45
C PRO A 465 14.82 0.69 2.36
N ILE A 466 15.33 1.05 1.18
CA ILE A 466 16.00 2.33 0.94
C ILE A 466 14.99 3.47 1.03
N VAL A 467 13.81 3.33 0.40
CA VAL A 467 12.74 4.33 0.47
C VAL A 467 12.18 4.40 1.89
N GLU A 468 12.13 3.29 2.64
CA GLU A 468 11.73 3.29 4.05
C GLU A 468 12.70 4.08 4.92
N LYS A 469 14.00 3.91 4.70
CA LYS A 469 15.03 4.67 5.41
C LYS A 469 14.90 6.16 5.18
N ILE A 470 14.57 6.54 3.95
CA ILE A 470 14.40 7.93 3.53
C ILE A 470 13.11 8.52 4.09
N ALA A 471 12.02 7.76 4.07
CA ALA A 471 10.76 8.14 4.69
C ALA A 471 10.93 8.42 6.20
N LYS A 472 11.68 7.59 6.92
CA LYS A 472 12.00 7.82 8.35
C LYS A 472 12.81 9.09 8.59
N ARG A 473 13.58 9.56 7.61
CA ARG A 473 14.36 10.80 7.73
C ARG A 473 13.45 12.03 7.59
N TYR A 474 12.55 11.99 6.61
CA TYR A 474 11.79 13.17 6.18
C TYR A 474 10.43 13.33 6.85
N LEU A 475 9.77 12.22 7.16
CA LEU A 475 8.43 12.23 7.76
C LEU A 475 8.52 12.02 9.28
N ARG A 476 7.50 12.47 10.01
CA ARG A 476 7.31 12.23 11.44
C ARG A 476 6.00 11.50 11.65
N ARG A 477 6.11 10.28 12.20
CA ARG A 477 4.97 9.36 12.46
C ARG A 477 3.91 9.37 11.35
N PRO A 478 4.31 9.06 10.10
CA PRO A 478 3.38 9.16 8.99
C PRO A 478 2.31 8.08 9.06
N ALA A 479 1.09 8.43 8.66
CA ALA A 479 0.10 7.43 8.29
C ALA A 479 0.50 6.81 6.94
N ILE A 480 0.44 5.49 6.82
CA ILE A 480 0.71 4.76 5.59
C ILE A 480 -0.61 4.27 5.03
N VAL A 481 -0.94 4.72 3.82
CA VAL A 481 -2.09 4.25 3.05
C VAL A 481 -1.56 3.42 1.90
N THR A 482 -2.06 2.20 1.76
CA THR A 482 -1.71 1.28 0.68
C THR A 482 -2.99 0.92 -0.07
N ILE A 483 -2.97 1.12 -1.38
CA ILE A 483 -4.07 0.71 -2.27
C ILE A 483 -3.64 -0.51 -3.05
N GLY A 484 -4.44 -1.57 -2.97
CA GLY A 484 -4.04 -2.90 -3.41
C GLY A 484 -3.01 -3.52 -2.47
N ASN A 485 -2.36 -4.59 -2.93
CA ASN A 485 -1.27 -5.21 -2.19
C ASN A 485 0.04 -4.46 -2.46
N ALA A 486 0.78 -4.13 -1.40
CA ALA A 486 2.06 -3.45 -1.52
C ALA A 486 3.04 -4.26 -2.39
N GLY A 487 3.53 -3.66 -3.48
CA GLY A 487 4.48 -4.27 -4.39
C GLY A 487 3.88 -5.25 -5.42
N GLU A 488 2.56 -5.33 -5.52
CA GLU A 488 1.90 -6.12 -6.57
C GLU A 488 1.60 -5.25 -7.80
N ALA A 489 1.80 -5.84 -8.98
CA ALA A 489 1.38 -5.25 -10.23
C ALA A 489 -0.14 -5.11 -10.27
N VAL A 490 -0.62 -4.15 -11.06
CA VAL A 490 -2.05 -3.86 -11.22
C VAL A 490 -2.82 -5.18 -11.47
N ASP A 491 -3.74 -5.52 -10.57
CA ASP A 491 -4.55 -6.75 -10.66
C ASP A 491 -5.33 -6.85 -11.98
N THR A 492 -5.46 -5.74 -12.71
CA THR A 492 -6.16 -5.63 -14.01
C THR A 492 -5.29 -6.01 -15.21
N VAL A 493 -3.99 -6.28 -15.03
CA VAL A 493 -3.07 -6.57 -16.15
C VAL A 493 -2.78 -8.06 -16.25
N GLU A 494 -3.17 -8.65 -17.37
CA GLU A 494 -2.82 -10.01 -17.75
C GLU A 494 -1.35 -10.05 -18.18
N GLN A 495 -0.53 -10.75 -17.42
CA GLN A 495 0.90 -10.91 -17.67
C GLN A 495 1.15 -12.23 -18.41
N ARG A 496 1.69 -12.13 -19.62
CA ARG A 496 2.12 -13.28 -20.44
C ARG A 496 3.62 -13.27 -20.60
N VAL A 497 4.24 -14.40 -20.32
CA VAL A 497 5.69 -14.56 -20.37
C VAL A 497 6.03 -15.63 -21.39
N GLU A 498 6.91 -15.29 -22.32
CA GLU A 498 7.37 -16.18 -23.39
C GLU A 498 8.91 -16.31 -23.32
N PHE A 499 9.43 -17.54 -23.21
CA PHE A 499 10.87 -17.78 -23.26
C PHE A 499 11.32 -17.81 -24.73
N ILE A 500 12.07 -16.79 -25.13
CA ILE A 500 12.56 -16.64 -26.51
C ILE A 500 14.06 -16.38 -26.44
N ALA A 501 14.83 -17.43 -26.76
CA ALA A 501 16.27 -17.35 -26.86
C ALA A 501 16.70 -16.63 -28.15
N GLY A 502 17.52 -15.59 -28.00
CA GLY A 502 18.10 -14.82 -29.09
C GLY A 502 17.24 -13.64 -29.56
N GLU A 503 17.89 -12.54 -29.92
CA GLU A 503 17.22 -11.30 -30.34
C GLU A 503 16.44 -11.46 -31.66
N ASP A 504 16.93 -12.28 -32.60
CA ASP A 504 16.29 -12.42 -33.92
C ASP A 504 14.93 -13.12 -33.83
N ARG A 505 14.82 -14.16 -32.99
CA ARG A 505 13.53 -14.80 -32.70
C ARG A 505 12.57 -13.86 -31.98
N ARG A 506 13.07 -12.98 -31.10
CA ARG A 506 12.24 -11.94 -30.48
C ARG A 506 11.71 -10.95 -31.50
N LYS A 507 12.49 -10.60 -32.53
CA LYS A 507 12.04 -9.73 -33.64
C LYS A 507 10.97 -10.41 -34.49
N GLU A 508 11.14 -11.69 -34.82
CA GLU A 508 10.13 -12.47 -35.54
C GLU A 508 8.81 -12.51 -34.76
N ARG A 509 8.88 -12.84 -33.47
CA ARG A 509 7.72 -12.85 -32.59
C ARG A 509 7.07 -11.47 -32.47
N LEU A 510 7.87 -10.41 -32.38
CA LEU A 510 7.35 -9.04 -32.37
C LEU A 510 6.58 -8.73 -33.66
N LYS A 511 7.10 -9.12 -34.83
CA LYS A 511 6.41 -8.94 -36.13
C LYS A 511 5.08 -9.68 -36.18
N GLU A 512 5.03 -10.91 -35.67
CA GLU A 512 3.76 -11.67 -35.53
C GLU A 512 2.74 -10.92 -34.66
N LEU A 513 3.16 -10.40 -33.51
CA LEU A 513 2.29 -9.63 -32.63
C LEU A 513 1.81 -8.33 -33.29
N MET A 514 2.65 -7.66 -34.09
CA MET A 514 2.28 -6.44 -34.81
C MET A 514 1.28 -6.69 -35.95
N HIS A 515 1.40 -7.83 -36.63
CA HIS A 515 0.45 -8.28 -37.66
C HIS A 515 -0.89 -8.75 -37.06
N SER A 516 -0.89 -9.21 -35.81
CA SER A 516 -2.12 -9.60 -35.14
C SER A 516 -3.08 -8.41 -35.01
N THR A 517 -4.35 -8.63 -35.33
CA THR A 517 -5.43 -7.64 -35.13
C THR A 517 -6.03 -7.70 -33.72
N GLN A 518 -5.47 -8.56 -32.87
CA GLN A 518 -5.96 -8.80 -31.51
C GLN A 518 -5.84 -7.56 -30.61
N TYR A 519 -4.82 -6.72 -30.84
CA TYR A 519 -4.52 -5.57 -29.99
C TYR A 519 -4.68 -4.26 -30.76
N LYS A 520 -5.46 -3.34 -30.19
CA LYS A 520 -5.72 -2.02 -30.78
C LYS A 520 -4.63 -1.01 -30.40
N PRO A 521 -4.18 -0.12 -31.29
CA PRO A 521 -3.32 0.99 -30.90
C PRO A 521 -3.98 1.85 -29.79
N PRO A 522 -3.19 2.47 -28.88
CA PRO A 522 -1.73 2.53 -28.86
C PRO A 522 -1.08 1.31 -28.16
N ILE A 523 0.09 0.89 -28.68
CA ILE A 523 0.93 -0.20 -28.13
C ILE A 523 2.27 0.38 -27.67
N ILE A 524 2.81 -0.09 -26.54
CA ILE A 524 4.15 0.31 -26.07
C ILE A 524 5.10 -0.87 -26.12
N VAL A 525 6.28 -0.68 -26.72
CA VAL A 525 7.37 -1.66 -26.75
C VAL A 525 8.55 -1.12 -25.94
N PHE A 526 8.89 -1.81 -24.86
CA PHE A 526 10.02 -1.46 -24.00
C PHE A 526 11.29 -2.20 -24.40
N VAL A 527 12.39 -1.45 -24.50
CA VAL A 527 13.75 -1.93 -24.72
C VAL A 527 14.70 -1.36 -23.67
N ASN A 528 15.76 -2.08 -23.32
CA ASN A 528 16.69 -1.59 -22.29
C ASN A 528 17.68 -0.55 -22.84
N ILE A 529 18.09 -0.68 -24.11
CA ILE A 529 19.18 0.10 -24.70
C ILE A 529 18.67 1.00 -25.83
N LYS A 530 19.15 2.25 -25.88
CA LYS A 530 18.77 3.26 -26.90
C LYS A 530 19.02 2.81 -28.35
N ARG A 531 20.11 2.09 -28.63
CA ARG A 531 20.45 1.60 -29.98
C ARG A 531 19.41 0.61 -30.50
N ASN A 532 18.92 -0.26 -29.61
CA ASN A 532 17.90 -1.26 -29.94
C ASN A 532 16.54 -0.59 -30.20
N CYS A 533 16.27 0.56 -29.57
CA CYS A 533 15.03 1.32 -29.79
C CYS A 533 14.83 1.69 -31.27
N GLU A 534 15.87 2.19 -31.93
CA GLU A 534 15.78 2.53 -33.35
C GLU A 534 15.69 1.31 -34.25
N MET A 535 16.38 0.21 -33.91
CA MET A 535 16.32 -1.03 -34.68
C MET A 535 14.92 -1.65 -34.61
N VAL A 536 14.38 -1.81 -33.40
CA VAL A 536 13.03 -2.33 -33.16
C VAL A 536 11.98 -1.46 -33.84
N ALA A 537 12.12 -0.13 -33.82
CA ALA A 537 11.20 0.75 -34.56
C ALA A 537 11.26 0.54 -36.08
N ARG A 538 12.42 0.23 -36.67
CA ARG A 538 12.49 -0.13 -38.10
C ARG A 538 11.80 -1.46 -38.37
N ASP A 539 11.96 -2.45 -37.49
CA ASP A 539 11.29 -3.74 -37.60
C ASP A 539 9.76 -3.62 -37.48
N VAL A 540 9.27 -2.79 -36.57
CA VAL A 540 7.83 -2.50 -36.42
C VAL A 540 7.29 -1.76 -37.65
N ARG A 541 8.07 -0.84 -38.23
CA ARG A 541 7.70 -0.17 -39.47
C ARG A 541 7.64 -1.15 -40.65
N ALA A 542 8.58 -2.09 -40.72
CA ALA A 542 8.58 -3.15 -41.71
C ALA A 542 7.37 -4.10 -41.55
N ALA A 543 6.84 -4.25 -40.34
CA ALA A 543 5.59 -4.97 -40.06
C ALA A 543 4.31 -4.16 -40.36
N GLY A 544 4.42 -2.98 -40.99
CA GLY A 544 3.27 -2.21 -41.47
C GLY A 544 2.55 -1.34 -40.44
N ARG A 545 3.10 -1.18 -39.22
CA ARG A 545 2.59 -0.24 -38.21
C ARG A 545 3.39 1.06 -38.24
N ASN A 546 2.85 2.17 -37.73
CA ASN A 546 3.60 3.42 -37.62
C ASN A 546 4.27 3.56 -36.23
N PRO A 547 5.61 3.39 -36.11
CA PRO A 547 6.29 3.51 -34.83
C PRO A 547 6.90 4.88 -34.61
N VAL A 548 6.91 5.30 -33.35
CA VAL A 548 7.68 6.45 -32.86
C VAL A 548 8.66 6.01 -31.77
N THR A 549 9.83 6.62 -31.72
CA THR A 549 10.88 6.26 -30.75
C THR A 549 11.01 7.31 -29.65
N LEU A 550 11.21 6.83 -28.42
CA LEU A 550 11.45 7.68 -27.26
C LEU A 550 12.62 7.14 -26.42
N HIS A 551 13.73 7.87 -26.44
CA HIS A 551 14.95 7.52 -25.72
C HIS A 551 15.73 8.76 -25.29
N GLY A 552 16.73 8.57 -24.43
CA GLY A 552 17.47 9.65 -23.78
C GLY A 552 18.10 10.68 -24.71
N SER A 553 18.52 10.29 -25.93
CA SER A 553 19.12 11.21 -26.92
C SER A 553 18.14 11.99 -27.78
N LYS A 554 16.82 11.81 -27.63
CA LYS A 554 15.82 12.68 -28.27
C LYS A 554 15.80 14.03 -27.56
N THR A 555 15.75 15.12 -28.33
CA THR A 555 15.52 16.46 -27.78
C THR A 555 14.13 16.52 -27.15
N GLN A 556 13.92 17.47 -26.25
CA GLN A 556 12.66 17.59 -25.53
C GLN A 556 11.47 17.84 -26.47
N GLU A 557 11.61 18.74 -27.43
CA GLU A 557 10.60 19.00 -28.47
C GLU A 557 10.27 17.72 -29.26
N GLN A 558 11.28 16.90 -29.58
CA GLN A 558 11.07 15.62 -30.25
C GLN A 558 10.32 14.62 -29.37
N ARG A 559 10.52 14.64 -28.05
CA ARG A 559 9.79 13.80 -27.11
C ARG A 559 8.32 14.22 -27.04
N GLU A 560 8.05 15.50 -26.89
CA GLU A 560 6.69 16.06 -26.84
C GLU A 560 5.93 15.77 -28.13
N LEU A 561 6.56 16.00 -29.29
CA LEU A 561 5.99 15.65 -30.60
C LEU A 561 5.73 14.14 -30.74
N ALA A 562 6.62 13.29 -30.23
CA ALA A 562 6.42 11.85 -30.27
C ALA A 562 5.21 11.40 -29.45
N LEU A 563 5.03 11.98 -28.27
CA LEU A 563 3.88 11.69 -27.40
C LEU A 563 2.58 12.23 -27.98
N GLU A 564 2.61 13.42 -28.57
CA GLU A 564 1.46 14.00 -29.26
C GLU A 564 1.01 13.13 -30.44
N LYS A 565 1.95 12.60 -31.22
CA LYS A 565 1.62 11.66 -32.31
C LYS A 565 0.93 10.39 -31.84
N VAL A 566 1.32 9.85 -30.69
CA VAL A 566 0.64 8.68 -30.09
C VAL A 566 -0.74 9.07 -29.58
N ARG A 567 -0.87 10.22 -28.91
CA ARG A 567 -2.14 10.70 -28.34
C ARG A 567 -3.18 11.04 -29.42
N THR A 568 -2.74 11.60 -30.54
CA THR A 568 -3.59 11.92 -31.70
C THR A 568 -3.90 10.71 -32.59
N GLY A 569 -3.33 9.55 -32.29
CA GLY A 569 -3.50 8.33 -33.10
C GLY A 569 -2.73 8.34 -34.42
N GLN A 570 -1.83 9.31 -34.64
CA GLN A 570 -0.95 9.33 -35.82
C GLN A 570 0.10 8.22 -35.76
N ALA A 571 0.53 7.82 -34.57
CA ALA A 571 1.46 6.73 -34.34
C ALA A 571 0.78 5.58 -33.57
N ASP A 572 0.93 4.35 -34.09
CA ASP A 572 0.30 3.16 -33.51
C ASP A 572 1.13 2.57 -32.36
N VAL A 573 2.46 2.68 -32.46
CA VAL A 573 3.40 2.00 -31.59
C VAL A 573 4.44 2.99 -31.05
N LEU A 574 4.62 2.99 -29.73
CA LEU A 574 5.67 3.74 -29.05
C LEU A 574 6.77 2.77 -28.62
N VAL A 575 7.97 2.90 -29.20
CA VAL A 575 9.16 2.16 -28.78
C VAL A 575 9.95 3.02 -27.81
N ALA A 576 10.13 2.57 -26.57
CA ALA A 576 10.72 3.39 -25.50
C ALA A 576 11.75 2.65 -24.64
N THR A 577 12.73 3.40 -24.14
CA THR A 577 13.63 2.95 -23.05
C THR A 577 13.06 3.28 -21.69
N ASP A 578 13.43 2.59 -20.61
CA ASP A 578 12.93 2.85 -19.24
C ASP A 578 13.03 4.32 -18.83
N LEU A 579 14.18 4.95 -19.06
CA LEU A 579 14.40 6.33 -18.61
C LEU A 579 13.44 7.33 -19.28
N ALA A 580 13.16 7.12 -20.57
CA ALA A 580 12.28 7.98 -21.35
C ALA A 580 10.80 7.56 -21.25
N GLY A 581 10.56 6.27 -20.99
CA GLY A 581 9.27 5.60 -20.88
C GLY A 581 8.49 5.92 -19.60
N ARG A 582 9.22 6.27 -18.53
CA ARG A 582 8.64 6.50 -17.21
C ARG A 582 8.07 7.92 -17.12
N GLY A 583 6.86 8.05 -16.58
CA GLY A 583 6.16 9.34 -16.50
C GLY A 583 5.46 9.75 -17.80
N ILE A 584 5.44 8.88 -18.82
CA ILE A 584 4.60 9.12 -19.99
C ILE A 584 3.16 8.81 -19.61
N ASP A 585 2.29 9.80 -19.77
CA ASP A 585 0.85 9.63 -19.71
C ASP A 585 0.29 9.42 -21.12
N VAL A 586 0.37 8.16 -21.58
CA VAL A 586 -0.40 7.68 -22.74
C VAL A 586 -1.64 7.01 -22.19
N ALA A 587 -2.81 7.56 -22.52
CA ALA A 587 -4.08 6.98 -22.13
C ALA A 587 -4.29 5.64 -22.86
N ASP A 588 -4.86 4.67 -22.14
CA ASP A 588 -5.47 3.47 -22.72
C ASP A 588 -4.59 2.61 -23.63
N VAL A 589 -3.34 2.36 -23.23
CA VAL A 589 -2.47 1.39 -23.90
C VAL A 589 -3.09 0.00 -23.80
N SER A 590 -3.36 -0.65 -24.93
CA SER A 590 -3.98 -1.99 -24.94
C SER A 590 -2.97 -3.10 -24.63
N LEU A 591 -1.75 -2.94 -25.13
CA LEU A 591 -0.68 -3.92 -25.05
C LEU A 591 0.65 -3.26 -24.69
N VAL A 592 1.30 -3.82 -23.68
CA VAL A 592 2.70 -3.54 -23.35
C VAL A 592 3.54 -4.74 -23.73
N ILE A 593 4.57 -4.52 -24.54
CA ILE A 593 5.54 -5.55 -24.93
C ILE A 593 6.88 -5.21 -24.30
N ASN A 594 7.35 -6.06 -23.39
CA ASN A 594 8.71 -6.02 -22.89
C ASN A 594 9.59 -6.84 -23.84
N PHE A 595 10.19 -6.17 -24.84
CA PHE A 595 11.09 -6.82 -25.79
C PHE A 595 12.37 -7.32 -25.11
N ASN A 596 12.84 -6.57 -24.11
CA ASN A 596 13.82 -7.02 -23.13
C ASN A 596 13.18 -6.96 -21.75
N MET A 597 13.46 -7.93 -20.88
CA MET A 597 13.04 -7.86 -19.49
C MET A 597 13.72 -6.67 -18.78
N ALA A 598 13.01 -6.09 -17.82
CA ALA A 598 13.53 -4.97 -17.03
C ALA A 598 14.65 -5.45 -16.08
N THR A 599 15.59 -4.55 -15.74
CA THR A 599 16.73 -4.88 -14.86
C THR A 599 16.33 -5.09 -13.41
N SER A 600 15.14 -4.61 -13.02
CA SER A 600 14.56 -4.85 -11.70
C SER A 600 13.05 -5.05 -11.80
N ILE A 601 12.49 -5.71 -10.79
CA ILE A 601 11.06 -6.02 -10.75
C ILE A 601 10.20 -4.77 -10.57
N GLU A 602 10.70 -3.74 -9.89
CA GLU A 602 10.02 -2.46 -9.71
C GLU A 602 9.87 -1.74 -11.04
N GLN A 603 10.91 -1.77 -11.88
CA GLN A 603 10.85 -1.22 -13.23
C GLN A 603 9.86 -1.98 -14.10
N TYR A 604 9.84 -3.31 -13.98
CA TYR A 604 8.86 -4.14 -14.66
C TYR A 604 7.43 -3.75 -14.29
N THR A 605 7.12 -3.59 -13.00
CA THR A 605 5.81 -3.10 -12.52
C THR A 605 5.42 -1.76 -13.16
N HIS A 606 6.37 -0.83 -13.29
CA HIS A 606 6.15 0.47 -13.92
C HIS A 606 5.90 0.40 -15.44
N ARG A 607 6.50 -0.58 -16.12
CA ARG A 607 6.26 -0.82 -17.56
C ARG A 607 4.86 -1.37 -17.79
N ILE A 608 4.48 -2.41 -17.05
CA ILE A 608 3.16 -3.04 -17.22
C ILE A 608 2.03 -2.15 -16.69
N GLY A 609 2.29 -1.29 -15.70
CA GLY A 609 1.36 -0.24 -15.26
C GLY A 609 1.10 0.88 -16.28
N ARG A 610 1.66 0.80 -17.50
CA ARG A 610 1.25 1.65 -18.63
C ARG A 610 -0.05 1.17 -19.28
N THR A 611 -0.40 -0.10 -19.10
CA THR A 611 -1.72 -0.65 -19.45
C THR A 611 -2.54 -0.90 -18.17
N GLY A 612 -3.81 -1.23 -18.34
CA GLY A 612 -4.70 -1.56 -17.21
C GLY A 612 -5.14 -0.39 -16.33
N ARG A 613 -5.01 0.86 -16.83
CA ARG A 613 -5.38 2.08 -16.10
C ARG A 613 -6.89 2.26 -16.02
N ALA A 614 -7.36 2.93 -14.96
CA ALA A 614 -8.76 3.30 -14.76
C ALA A 614 -9.77 2.13 -14.85
N GLY A 615 -9.39 0.94 -14.37
CA GLY A 615 -10.28 -0.22 -14.30
C GLY A 615 -10.42 -1.04 -15.59
N LYS A 616 -9.75 -0.66 -16.68
CA LYS A 616 -9.68 -1.48 -17.90
C LYS A 616 -8.71 -2.65 -17.72
N SER A 617 -8.98 -3.76 -18.39
CA SER A 617 -8.04 -4.88 -18.46
C SER A 617 -6.94 -4.61 -19.49
N GLY A 618 -5.69 -4.81 -19.09
CA GLY A 618 -4.52 -4.65 -19.96
C GLY A 618 -3.82 -5.98 -20.23
N VAL A 619 -3.03 -6.07 -21.30
CA VAL A 619 -2.15 -7.24 -21.54
C VAL A 619 -0.69 -6.78 -21.57
N ALA A 620 0.17 -7.51 -20.88
CA ALA A 620 1.62 -7.32 -20.90
C ALA A 620 2.32 -8.60 -21.36
N ILE A 621 2.98 -8.57 -22.52
CA ILE A 621 3.77 -9.68 -23.05
C ILE A 621 5.24 -9.42 -22.77
N THR A 622 5.94 -10.38 -22.19
CA THR A 622 7.34 -10.26 -21.80
C THR A 622 8.18 -11.37 -22.40
N PHE A 623 9.21 -10.99 -23.15
CA PHE A 623 10.19 -11.92 -23.68
C PHE A 623 11.31 -12.13 -22.66
N LEU A 624 11.56 -13.39 -22.31
CA LEU A 624 12.64 -13.80 -21.42
C LEU A 624 13.74 -14.50 -22.18
N GLY A 625 14.98 -14.28 -21.77
CA GLY A 625 16.14 -15.05 -22.20
C GLY A 625 16.94 -15.62 -21.04
N SER A 626 18.08 -16.23 -21.37
CA SER A 626 19.03 -16.76 -20.39
C SER A 626 19.71 -15.67 -19.56
N GLU A 627 19.70 -14.43 -20.03
CA GLU A 627 20.30 -13.26 -19.39
C GLU A 627 19.48 -12.71 -18.21
N ASP A 628 18.21 -13.10 -18.08
CA ASP A 628 17.26 -12.47 -17.14
C ASP A 628 17.11 -13.24 -15.81
N ASN A 629 18.03 -14.17 -15.51
CA ASN A 629 17.93 -15.08 -14.36
C ASN A 629 17.76 -14.36 -13.01
N ASP A 630 18.35 -13.18 -12.85
CA ASP A 630 18.31 -12.40 -11.60
C ASP A 630 16.90 -11.90 -11.25
N VAL A 631 15.99 -11.76 -12.22
CA VAL A 631 14.62 -11.23 -11.97
C VAL A 631 13.55 -12.32 -12.02
N LEU A 632 13.90 -13.56 -12.41
CA LEU A 632 12.93 -14.65 -12.59
C LEU A 632 12.21 -15.04 -11.31
N TYR A 633 12.91 -15.06 -10.16
CA TYR A 633 12.30 -15.37 -8.87
C TYR A 633 11.21 -14.35 -8.51
N ASP A 634 11.54 -13.05 -8.55
CA ASP A 634 10.60 -11.99 -8.19
C ASP A 634 9.44 -11.90 -9.21
N LEU A 635 9.72 -12.10 -10.50
CA LEU A 635 8.70 -12.17 -11.55
C LEU A 635 7.72 -13.34 -11.35
N LYS A 636 8.24 -14.53 -11.01
CA LYS A 636 7.39 -15.69 -10.69
C LYS A 636 6.49 -15.41 -9.51
N GLN A 637 7.01 -14.80 -8.44
CA GLN A 637 6.20 -14.42 -7.28
C GLN A 637 5.10 -13.44 -7.68
N MET A 638 5.42 -12.41 -8.46
CA MET A 638 4.45 -11.43 -8.95
C MET A 638 3.33 -12.08 -9.79
N ILE A 639 3.67 -12.93 -10.76
CA ILE A 639 2.66 -13.57 -11.62
C ILE A 639 1.84 -14.58 -10.83
N SER A 640 2.43 -15.29 -9.86
CA SER A 640 1.72 -16.25 -9.01
C SER A 640 0.67 -15.60 -8.10
N LYS A 641 0.87 -14.32 -7.77
CA LYS A 641 -0.05 -13.53 -6.95
C LYS A 641 -1.21 -12.93 -7.76
N SER A 642 -1.02 -12.74 -9.06
CA SER A 642 -2.07 -12.21 -9.95
C SER A 642 -3.18 -13.24 -10.13
N SER A 643 -4.44 -12.81 -9.93
CA SER A 643 -5.62 -13.66 -10.13
C SER A 643 -5.95 -13.92 -11.60
N ILE A 644 -5.53 -13.03 -12.50
CA ILE A 644 -5.80 -13.09 -13.94
C ILE A 644 -4.71 -13.86 -14.69
N SER A 645 -3.45 -13.72 -14.25
CA SER A 645 -2.30 -14.23 -14.98
C SER A 645 -2.02 -15.70 -14.68
N LYS A 646 -1.59 -16.46 -15.70
CA LYS A 646 -1.15 -17.85 -15.53
C LYS A 646 0.36 -17.93 -15.60
N VAL A 647 0.99 -18.47 -14.55
CA VAL A 647 2.43 -18.73 -14.53
C VAL A 647 2.76 -19.81 -15.57
N PRO A 648 3.62 -19.52 -16.56
CA PRO A 648 4.03 -20.54 -17.52
C PRO A 648 4.78 -21.69 -16.83
N GLU A 649 4.56 -22.91 -17.30
CA GLU A 649 5.26 -24.10 -16.79
C GLU A 649 6.79 -23.97 -16.86
N GLU A 650 7.28 -23.32 -17.91
CA GLU A 650 8.71 -23.05 -18.12
C GLU A 650 9.28 -22.14 -17.02
N LEU A 651 8.57 -21.07 -16.64
CA LEU A 651 8.98 -20.20 -15.53
C LEU A 651 8.87 -20.92 -14.19
N ARG A 652 7.84 -21.76 -14.03
CA ARG A 652 7.63 -22.54 -12.80
C ARG A 652 8.75 -23.56 -12.57
N ARG A 653 9.28 -24.16 -13.62
CA ARG A 653 10.33 -25.21 -13.57
C ARG A 653 11.75 -24.65 -13.58
N ASN A 654 11.95 -23.42 -14.05
CA ASN A 654 13.28 -22.82 -14.13
C ASN A 654 13.97 -22.75 -12.76
N GLU A 655 15.22 -23.23 -12.69
CA GLU A 655 16.02 -23.29 -11.45
C GLU A 655 16.24 -21.90 -10.84
N ALA A 656 16.51 -20.90 -11.67
CA ALA A 656 16.73 -19.51 -11.25
C ALA A 656 15.46 -18.85 -10.69
N ALA A 657 14.27 -19.41 -10.95
CA ALA A 657 13.00 -18.93 -10.39
C ALA A 657 12.63 -19.61 -9.05
N GLN A 658 13.42 -20.58 -8.56
CA GLN A 658 13.11 -21.29 -7.30
C GLN A 658 13.73 -20.64 -6.08
N GLN A 659 14.92 -20.05 -6.23
CA GLN A 659 15.64 -19.42 -5.12
C GLN A 659 15.73 -17.92 -5.34
N LYS A 660 15.59 -17.17 -4.24
CA LYS A 660 15.78 -15.72 -4.28
C LYS A 660 17.24 -15.45 -4.66
N PRO A 661 17.51 -14.61 -5.68
CA PRO A 661 18.87 -14.29 -6.07
C PRO A 661 19.63 -13.72 -4.86
N ASN A 662 20.74 -14.36 -4.48
CA ASN A 662 21.60 -13.85 -3.41
C ASN A 662 22.29 -12.57 -3.90
N LYS A 663 21.69 -11.41 -3.63
CA LYS A 663 22.41 -10.12 -3.66
C LYS A 663 23.36 -10.04 -2.46
N ALA A 664 24.37 -10.91 -2.45
CA ALA A 664 25.50 -10.84 -1.53
C ALA A 664 26.77 -11.17 -2.33
N GLY A 665 27.57 -10.16 -2.66
CA GLY A 665 28.95 -10.37 -3.13
C GLY A 665 29.38 -9.79 -4.48
N LYS A 666 28.74 -8.73 -5.01
CA LYS A 666 29.34 -7.91 -6.10
C LYS A 666 29.61 -6.49 -5.61
N GLY A 667 30.53 -6.38 -4.66
CA GLY A 667 31.10 -5.13 -4.19
C GLY A 667 32.59 -5.32 -3.97
N GLY A 668 33.40 -4.78 -4.88
CA GLY A 668 34.82 -4.49 -4.68
C GLY A 668 35.79 -5.66 -4.86
N ASN A 669 36.19 -5.92 -6.11
CA ASN A 669 37.54 -6.45 -6.36
C ASN A 669 38.04 -5.94 -7.71
N ASP A 670 38.29 -4.63 -7.79
CA ASP A 670 39.00 -4.05 -8.91
C ASP A 670 39.82 -2.85 -8.40
N PHE A 671 40.92 -3.14 -7.70
CA PHE A 671 42.05 -2.24 -7.47
C PHE A 671 43.17 -3.06 -6.81
N GLY A 672 44.28 -3.31 -7.52
CA GLY A 672 45.45 -3.94 -6.90
C GLY A 672 46.43 -4.71 -7.78
N GLY A 673 46.45 -4.53 -9.11
CA GLY A 673 47.51 -5.05 -9.98
C GLY A 673 48.74 -4.15 -9.99
N GLY A 674 49.39 -3.95 -8.84
CA GLY A 674 50.60 -3.13 -8.71
C GLY A 674 51.87 -3.96 -8.91
N GLY A 675 52.41 -3.94 -10.14
CA GLY A 675 53.71 -4.53 -10.47
C GLY A 675 54.84 -3.87 -9.67
N LYS A 676 55.64 -4.70 -9.00
CA LYS A 676 56.94 -4.31 -8.45
C LYS A 676 57.93 -4.10 -9.60
N SER A 677 58.20 -2.86 -9.95
CA SER A 677 59.40 -2.48 -10.71
C SER A 677 60.35 -1.69 -9.80
N ASN A 678 61.54 -2.26 -9.60
CA ASN A 678 62.70 -1.65 -8.95
C ASN A 678 63.06 -0.30 -9.59
N GLY A 679 62.99 0.77 -8.82
CA GLY A 679 63.57 2.07 -9.16
C GLY A 679 64.91 2.25 -8.47
N PHE A 680 65.98 2.10 -9.25
CA PHE A 680 67.34 2.49 -8.88
C PHE A 680 67.49 4.02 -8.83
N ARG A 681 68.41 4.43 -7.95
CA ARG A 681 69.04 5.72 -7.68
C ARG A 681 69.42 6.62 -8.88
N ASN A 682 69.52 7.92 -8.54
CA ASN A 682 70.35 9.00 -9.13
C ASN A 682 69.82 9.59 -10.45
N GLN A 683 69.79 10.91 -10.72
CA GLN A 683 70.41 12.12 -10.16
C GLN A 683 69.37 13.24 -10.01
#